data_AF-A0A8H1L1M5-F1
#
_entry.id   AF-A0A8H1L1M5-F1
#
_cell.length_a   1.000
_cell.length_b   1.000
_cell.length_c   1.000
_cell.angle_alpha   90.00
_cell.angle_beta   90.00
_cell.angle_gamma   90.00
#
_symmetry.space_group_name_H-M   'P 1'
#
loop_
_entity.id
_entity.type
_entity.pdbx_description
1 polymer ?
#
loop_
_entity_poly.entity_id
_entity_poly.type
_entity_poly.pdbx_seq_one_letter_code
_entity_poly.pdbx_strand_id
1 'polypeptide(L)'
;MPTGQPAVGAPEGAAWAVPGCSAHSGLSCCMGRGRGQACACAGPAGSPPRRRRPGNGRLPRGGSPQKGDTRLRARSRRGRWRARPGGGRPHARPGEAHDMDFLIFPDHPTAQHLVSTTPALAAASVVPHASGRPWLVGWWDELRVQRLTAGPRRLAVVGHTRRGPGRLHRAFDRARSLEELDAAARSLAGSCHLLASFDGKVRAQGSLSTARQIFTVRVRGLTVAGSAPGLLAALAEAPCDETALAARLLTPYVPWPLSRRTVWQGIEGVAPGHWLELSRDGSARERHWWRRPEPVVPLPQAAERVRAALREAVLVRAESAGAISADLSGGLDSTSLCFVADELGVPTHTYHAVPLDPRNPDHRWARRAAAQFGPAVHHTDLPQDHAMRLFPVATGGSEEPDGGEGPFNWRWAGPHLRALSRTAAEAGSRLHLMGLGGDELFGPLPNGLWAMLRAEPRAALGQIRRRRLLNRWPLVATVRGLADRSRFPSALRAVAGRLTSPPPQRWEAGFGWTGEARLPAWSTPRAVALVRRALWEEAEAGAEPLDGDRFGHQVLEYLAFEGTTMRQTSRAMAPFGVGWEAPFLDDRVIEAALSARLSQRMPTGSFKPLLVAAMRGIVPDDVLDRTDKGEFSAELYEGLARGREAAVEMCAALRLGARGLADAGALRNALLSPPDEGRYAAHLETTVAVEAWLRSPHTRPALPGTPPSGPRDIEADPGEAGRRPPAGPGPAASERATGPDRATDARRSLRTEQQTGSEEPGPEGSDHRAGSGRRQVSDPPPAAARPLVTDPPSPDRSRAAVRSQIAGSAPGTARPSVPEPSPDAARPPTPRRPEVLDNHGAPVRSAAPTKEAP
;
A
#
# COMPACT_ATOMS: atom_id res chain seq x y z
N MET A 1 -45.83 -40.23 23.59
CA MET A 1 -45.88 -38.80 24.00
C MET A 1 -45.48 -38.69 25.46
N PRO A 2 -44.76 -37.64 25.89
CA PRO A 2 -44.22 -36.54 25.09
C PRO A 2 -42.67 -36.64 24.98
N THR A 3 -42.02 -36.59 23.81
CA THR A 3 -41.84 -35.51 22.80
C THR A 3 -41.09 -34.28 23.32
N GLY A 4 -39.90 -34.02 22.75
CA GLY A 4 -39.12 -32.80 22.96
C GLY A 4 -37.78 -32.73 22.21
N GLN A 5 -37.83 -32.79 20.87
CA GLN A 5 -36.90 -32.31 19.83
C GLN A 5 -35.36 -32.28 20.02
N PRO A 6 -34.57 -32.77 19.02
CA PRO A 6 -33.13 -32.57 18.96
C PRO A 6 -32.76 -31.17 18.47
N ALA A 7 -31.75 -30.58 19.10
CA ALA A 7 -31.16 -29.30 18.71
C ALA A 7 -30.58 -29.39 17.29
N VAL A 8 -31.16 -28.61 16.38
CA VAL A 8 -30.63 -28.38 15.04
C VAL A 8 -29.34 -27.58 15.16
N GLY A 9 -28.24 -28.15 14.67
CA GLY A 9 -26.94 -27.49 14.59
C GLY A 9 -27.02 -26.17 13.82
N ALA A 10 -26.65 -25.08 14.48
CA ALA A 10 -26.43 -23.81 13.82
C ALA A 10 -25.17 -23.90 12.96
N PRO A 11 -25.18 -23.43 11.69
CA PRO A 11 -23.97 -23.37 10.90
C PRO A 11 -23.02 -22.34 11.52
N GLU A 12 -21.78 -22.74 11.74
CA GLU A 12 -20.68 -21.87 12.15
C GLU A 12 -20.51 -20.74 11.12
N GLY A 13 -21.12 -19.60 11.40
CA GLY A 13 -21.06 -18.42 10.57
C GLY A 13 -19.67 -17.81 10.64
N ALA A 14 -18.91 -17.90 9.54
CA ALA A 14 -17.69 -17.12 9.31
C ALA A 14 -17.93 -15.65 9.67
N ALA A 15 -17.17 -15.13 10.63
CA ALA A 15 -17.20 -13.73 11.01
C ALA A 15 -16.54 -12.91 9.88
N TRP A 16 -17.36 -12.23 9.09
CA TRP A 16 -16.90 -11.29 8.06
C TRP A 16 -16.45 -9.98 8.72
N ALA A 17 -15.24 -9.99 9.28
CA ALA A 17 -14.54 -8.79 9.72
C ALA A 17 -14.38 -7.81 8.55
N VAL A 18 -14.46 -6.52 8.82
CA VAL A 18 -14.18 -5.43 7.88
C VAL A 18 -12.72 -5.55 7.43
N PRO A 19 -12.41 -5.87 6.16
CA PRO A 19 -11.07 -5.85 5.62
C PRO A 19 -10.75 -4.42 5.19
N GLY A 20 -10.03 -3.71 6.05
CA GLY A 20 -9.38 -2.43 5.72
C GLY A 20 -7.88 -2.45 6.05
N CYS A 21 -7.33 -3.64 6.24
CA CYS A 21 -5.91 -3.91 6.45
C CYS A 21 -5.61 -5.14 5.61
N SER A 22 -4.85 -4.93 4.53
CA SER A 22 -4.29 -5.96 3.68
C SER A 22 -3.61 -7.02 4.56
N ALA A 23 -3.65 -8.28 4.11
CA ALA A 23 -3.32 -9.51 4.86
C ALA A 23 -1.87 -9.64 5.41
N HIS A 24 -1.14 -8.53 5.51
CA HIS A 24 0.18 -8.44 6.14
C HIS A 24 0.20 -7.47 7.34
N SER A 25 -0.92 -6.76 7.59
CA SER A 25 -1.21 -6.10 8.87
C SER A 25 -2.28 -6.90 9.62
N GLY A 26 -1.91 -8.13 10.00
CA GLY A 26 -2.75 -9.02 10.79
C GLY A 26 -2.94 -8.46 12.19
N LEU A 27 -3.98 -7.66 12.40
CA LEU A 27 -4.63 -7.45 13.70
C LEU A 27 -5.95 -6.66 13.56
N SER A 28 -7.03 -7.40 13.36
CA SER A 28 -8.32 -7.06 13.96
C SER A 28 -8.83 -8.25 14.77
N CYS A 29 -8.11 -8.53 15.85
CA CYS A 29 -8.57 -8.90 17.19
C CYS A 29 -9.66 -9.99 17.30
N CYS A 30 -9.42 -11.03 18.11
CA CYS A 30 -10.42 -11.90 18.74
C CYS A 30 -9.96 -12.24 20.16
N MET A 31 -10.61 -11.69 21.18
CA MET A 31 -10.46 -12.10 22.59
C MET A 31 -11.86 -12.22 23.17
N GLY A 32 -12.33 -13.46 23.31
CA GLY A 32 -13.54 -13.83 24.03
C GLY A 32 -13.16 -14.36 25.41
N ARG A 33 -13.62 -13.71 26.48
CA ARG A 33 -13.48 -14.22 27.85
C ARG A 33 -14.42 -15.43 28.05
N GLY A 34 -13.84 -16.58 28.37
CA GLY A 34 -14.52 -17.68 29.05
C GLY A 34 -13.93 -17.85 30.45
N ARG A 35 -14.77 -17.80 31.48
CA ARG A 35 -14.38 -18.02 32.88
C ARG A 35 -14.15 -19.51 33.15
N GLY A 36 -13.01 -19.83 33.78
CA GLY A 36 -12.83 -20.82 34.83
C GLY A 36 -13.03 -22.31 34.52
N GLN A 37 -11.96 -23.10 34.57
CA GLN A 37 -11.76 -24.13 35.61
C GLN A 37 -10.35 -24.74 35.52
N ALA A 38 -9.76 -24.96 36.68
CA ALA A 38 -8.44 -25.57 36.86
C ALA A 38 -8.49 -27.08 36.64
N CYS A 39 -7.41 -27.65 36.11
CA CYS A 39 -6.99 -29.02 36.44
C CYS A 39 -5.48 -29.16 36.23
N ALA A 40 -4.80 -29.53 37.32
CA ALA A 40 -3.40 -29.94 37.36
C ALA A 40 -3.27 -31.40 36.91
N CYS A 41 -2.18 -31.74 36.21
CA CYS A 41 -1.53 -33.06 36.25
C CYS A 41 -0.10 -32.97 35.72
N ALA A 42 0.80 -33.68 36.39
CA ALA A 42 2.26 -33.60 36.29
C ALA A 42 2.87 -34.72 35.42
N GLY A 43 3.90 -34.35 34.62
CA GLY A 43 5.11 -35.10 34.18
C GLY A 43 5.02 -36.50 33.52
N PRO A 44 6.16 -37.09 33.06
CA PRO A 44 7.44 -36.48 32.66
C PRO A 44 8.06 -37.02 31.33
N ALA A 45 9.14 -36.32 30.93
CA ALA A 45 10.25 -36.57 29.98
C ALA A 45 10.45 -37.93 29.28
N GLY A 46 10.89 -37.85 28.00
CA GLY A 46 11.57 -38.92 27.25
C GLY A 46 12.43 -38.39 26.08
N SER A 47 13.71 -38.75 26.09
CA SER A 47 14.83 -38.31 25.21
C SER A 47 14.79 -38.85 23.75
N PRO A 48 15.58 -38.29 22.80
CA PRO A 48 15.46 -38.56 21.36
C PRO A 48 16.47 -39.61 20.83
N PRO A 49 16.25 -40.24 19.66
CA PRO A 49 17.27 -41.04 19.01
C PRO A 49 17.94 -40.37 17.78
N ARG A 50 19.17 -40.84 17.57
CA ARG A 50 20.24 -40.35 16.70
C ARG A 50 20.09 -40.75 15.22
N ARG A 51 20.74 -39.93 14.39
CA ARG A 51 21.10 -40.14 12.97
C ARG A 51 21.81 -41.48 12.69
N ARG A 52 21.50 -42.11 11.55
CA ARG A 52 22.42 -42.99 10.79
C ARG A 52 22.36 -42.67 9.29
N ARG A 53 23.55 -42.59 8.67
CA ARG A 53 23.78 -42.47 7.22
C ARG A 53 23.48 -43.80 6.50
N PRO A 54 23.10 -43.79 5.20
CA PRO A 54 22.92 -45.01 4.42
C PRO A 54 24.21 -45.44 3.72
N GLY A 55 24.39 -46.76 3.61
CA GLY A 55 25.45 -47.43 2.86
C GLY A 55 25.02 -47.77 1.42
N ASN A 56 26.04 -47.88 0.56
CA ASN A 56 26.01 -48.26 -0.83
C ASN A 56 25.37 -49.64 -1.08
N GLY A 57 24.63 -49.77 -2.19
CA GLY A 57 24.20 -51.05 -2.75
C GLY A 57 23.89 -50.93 -4.25
N ARG A 58 24.58 -51.74 -5.05
CA ARG A 58 24.67 -51.74 -6.52
C ARG A 58 23.40 -52.22 -7.23
N LEU A 59 23.28 -51.78 -8.49
CA LEU A 59 22.45 -52.30 -9.60
C LEU A 59 22.57 -53.83 -9.81
N PRO A 60 21.63 -54.44 -10.56
CA PRO A 60 21.98 -54.75 -11.94
C PRO A 60 20.88 -54.48 -12.99
N ARG A 61 21.36 -54.41 -14.23
CA ARG A 61 20.68 -54.21 -15.52
C ARG A 61 19.87 -55.43 -15.95
N GLY A 62 18.88 -55.23 -16.83
CA GLY A 62 18.50 -56.25 -17.81
C GLY A 62 17.16 -56.01 -18.53
N GLY A 63 17.20 -55.93 -19.86
CA GLY A 63 16.14 -56.45 -20.73
C GLY A 63 15.14 -55.45 -21.32
N SER A 64 15.35 -55.09 -22.59
CA SER A 64 14.27 -54.74 -23.54
C SER A 64 14.01 -55.95 -24.44
N PRO A 65 12.80 -56.09 -25.04
CA PRO A 65 12.72 -55.88 -26.49
C PRO A 65 11.44 -55.19 -27.02
N GLN A 66 11.63 -54.59 -28.21
CA GLN A 66 10.74 -54.33 -29.37
C GLN A 66 9.35 -54.99 -29.40
N LYS A 67 8.28 -54.54 -30.10
CA LYS A 67 8.03 -53.64 -31.26
C LYS A 67 6.49 -53.48 -31.37
N GLY A 68 5.98 -52.40 -31.97
CA GLY A 68 4.56 -52.29 -32.35
C GLY A 68 4.20 -50.92 -32.89
N ASP A 69 4.26 -50.79 -34.22
CA ASP A 69 4.06 -49.58 -35.02
C ASP A 69 2.56 -49.31 -35.26
N THR A 70 2.08 -48.07 -35.12
CA THR A 70 1.05 -47.52 -36.01
C THR A 70 0.98 -46.00 -35.90
N ARG A 71 1.20 -45.36 -37.05
CA ARG A 71 1.25 -43.92 -37.28
C ARG A 71 -0.16 -43.33 -37.35
N LEU A 72 -0.38 -42.20 -36.68
CA LEU A 72 -1.36 -41.19 -37.09
C LEU A 72 -0.72 -39.80 -37.00
N ARG A 73 -0.64 -39.16 -38.17
CA ARG A 73 -0.02 -37.85 -38.38
C ARG A 73 -0.94 -36.74 -37.87
N ALA A 74 -0.45 -35.91 -36.96
CA ALA A 74 -0.96 -34.55 -36.75
C ALA A 74 0.21 -33.56 -36.79
N ARG A 75 0.17 -32.64 -37.76
CA ARG A 75 1.20 -31.63 -38.02
C ARG A 75 1.31 -30.67 -36.84
N SER A 76 2.44 -30.67 -36.13
CA SER A 76 2.84 -29.58 -35.23
C SER A 76 3.99 -28.78 -35.87
N ARG A 77 3.75 -27.48 -36.11
CA ARG A 77 4.81 -26.51 -36.41
C ARG A 77 5.56 -26.22 -35.11
N ARG A 78 6.60 -27.01 -34.81
CA ARG A 78 7.59 -26.71 -33.77
C ARG A 78 8.65 -25.77 -34.34
N GLY A 79 8.53 -24.47 -34.06
CA GLY A 79 9.66 -23.54 -34.16
C GLY A 79 10.64 -23.83 -33.02
N ARG A 80 11.75 -24.52 -33.30
CA ARG A 80 12.86 -24.65 -32.35
C ARG A 80 13.59 -23.31 -32.28
N TRP A 81 13.50 -22.64 -31.14
CA TRP A 81 14.46 -21.60 -30.77
C TRP A 81 15.81 -22.27 -30.49
N ARG A 82 16.71 -22.25 -31.47
CA ARG A 82 18.14 -22.54 -31.26
C ARG A 82 18.79 -21.25 -30.76
N ALA A 83 19.28 -21.26 -29.53
CA ALA A 83 20.17 -20.23 -29.02
C ALA A 83 21.43 -20.18 -29.90
N ARG A 84 21.71 -19.03 -30.50
CA ARG A 84 23.01 -18.71 -31.10
C ARG A 84 23.94 -18.19 -29.99
N PRO A 85 25.20 -18.65 -29.90
CA PRO A 85 26.20 -18.00 -29.07
C PRO A 85 26.71 -16.77 -29.83
N GLY A 86 26.54 -15.57 -29.28
CA GLY A 86 27.00 -14.36 -29.93
C GLY A 86 26.97 -13.14 -29.02
N GLY A 87 28.17 -12.64 -28.70
CA GLY A 87 28.44 -11.28 -28.24
C GLY A 87 28.15 -11.02 -26.77
N GLY A 88 29.18 -11.13 -25.93
CA GLY A 88 29.16 -10.63 -24.56
C GLY A 88 28.82 -9.14 -24.55
N ARG A 89 27.61 -8.80 -24.08
CA ARG A 89 27.25 -7.46 -23.62
C ARG A 89 27.76 -7.31 -22.19
N PRO A 90 28.23 -6.13 -21.76
CA PRO A 90 28.68 -5.95 -20.39
C PRO A 90 27.52 -6.28 -19.45
N HIS A 91 27.73 -7.29 -18.60
CA HIS A 91 26.86 -7.56 -17.48
C HIS A 91 26.82 -6.29 -16.61
N ALA A 92 25.62 -5.75 -16.38
CA ALA A 92 25.40 -4.81 -15.29
C ALA A 92 25.97 -5.45 -14.02
N ARG A 93 26.81 -4.72 -13.29
CA ARG A 93 27.46 -5.27 -12.10
C ARG A 93 26.37 -5.69 -11.10
N PRO A 94 26.54 -6.81 -10.37
CA PRO A 94 25.67 -7.14 -9.26
C PRO A 94 25.80 -6.00 -8.23
N GLY A 95 24.76 -5.16 -8.11
CA GLY A 95 24.78 -3.91 -7.34
C GLY A 95 24.19 -2.69 -8.07
N GLU A 96 24.04 -2.73 -9.40
CA GLU A 96 23.46 -1.64 -10.22
C GLU A 96 22.00 -1.91 -10.62
N ALA A 97 21.17 -2.41 -9.69
CA ALA A 97 19.72 -2.36 -9.86
C ALA A 97 19.27 -0.93 -9.53
N HIS A 98 19.66 0.04 -10.36
CA HIS A 98 19.27 1.43 -10.16
C HIS A 98 17.77 1.58 -10.43
N ASP A 99 17.06 1.98 -9.37
CA ASP A 99 15.71 2.52 -9.41
C ASP A 99 15.57 3.54 -10.53
N MET A 100 14.36 3.64 -11.09
CA MET A 100 13.98 4.62 -12.11
C MET A 100 13.92 6.03 -11.50
N ASP A 101 15.08 6.57 -11.13
CA ASP A 101 15.19 7.85 -10.43
C ASP A 101 15.45 8.99 -11.39
N PHE A 102 14.64 10.03 -11.29
CA PHE A 102 14.78 11.20 -12.12
C PHE A 102 14.24 12.46 -11.45
N LEU A 103 14.86 13.57 -11.82
CA LEU A 103 14.43 14.93 -11.56
C LEU A 103 13.80 15.51 -12.83
N ILE A 104 12.82 16.37 -12.62
CA ILE A 104 12.09 17.09 -13.65
C ILE A 104 12.28 18.58 -13.40
N PHE A 105 12.87 19.24 -14.40
CA PHE A 105 13.14 20.66 -14.37
C PHE A 105 12.17 21.42 -15.30
N PRO A 106 11.78 22.65 -14.93
CA PRO A 106 11.15 23.57 -15.88
C PRO A 106 12.19 24.10 -16.88
N ASP A 107 11.71 24.63 -18.02
CA ASP A 107 12.56 25.24 -19.05
C ASP A 107 13.09 26.61 -18.60
N HIS A 108 14.06 26.59 -17.68
CA HIS A 108 14.57 27.78 -16.99
C HIS A 108 16.11 27.81 -16.94
N PRO A 109 16.77 28.97 -17.11
CA PRO A 109 18.23 29.09 -17.04
C PRO A 109 18.84 28.57 -15.73
N THR A 110 18.20 28.80 -14.58
CA THR A 110 18.65 28.27 -13.28
C THR A 110 18.70 26.74 -13.26
N ALA A 111 17.83 26.05 -14.01
CA ALA A 111 17.89 24.60 -14.11
C ALA A 111 19.19 24.14 -14.79
N GLN A 112 19.55 24.79 -15.91
CA GLN A 112 20.83 24.53 -16.59
C GLN A 112 22.01 24.74 -15.65
N HIS A 113 22.01 25.85 -14.91
CA HIS A 113 23.07 26.14 -13.94
C HIS A 113 23.14 25.06 -12.86
N LEU A 114 22.01 24.73 -12.22
CA LEU A 114 21.96 23.72 -11.16
C LEU A 114 22.47 22.36 -11.63
N VAL A 115 22.07 21.91 -12.82
CA VAL A 115 22.53 20.63 -13.40
C VAL A 115 24.02 20.67 -13.71
N SER A 116 24.52 21.77 -14.28
CA SER A 116 25.94 21.90 -14.64
C SER A 116 26.90 22.03 -13.45
N THR A 117 26.45 22.63 -12.34
CA THR A 117 27.28 22.85 -11.15
C THR A 117 27.18 21.72 -10.12
N THR A 118 26.26 20.78 -10.31
CA THR A 118 26.08 19.63 -9.40
C THR A 118 26.70 18.40 -10.04
N PRO A 119 27.87 17.91 -9.57
CA PRO A 119 28.62 16.84 -10.26
C PRO A 119 27.81 15.58 -10.55
N ALA A 120 27.00 15.13 -9.59
CA ALA A 120 26.14 13.96 -9.75
C ALA A 120 25.07 14.16 -10.86
N LEU A 121 24.51 15.37 -10.99
CA LEU A 121 23.54 15.68 -12.04
C LEU A 121 24.20 15.82 -13.41
N ALA A 122 25.41 16.40 -13.45
CA ALA A 122 26.19 16.54 -14.68
C ALA A 122 26.60 15.18 -15.27
N ALA A 123 26.74 14.15 -14.41
CA ALA A 123 27.04 12.78 -14.82
C ALA A 123 25.78 11.94 -15.15
N ALA A 124 24.57 12.44 -14.89
CA ALA A 124 23.32 11.73 -15.11
C ALA A 124 22.88 11.76 -16.58
N SER A 125 21.94 10.89 -16.95
CA SER A 125 21.31 10.95 -18.27
C SER A 125 20.38 12.17 -18.36
N VAL A 126 20.50 12.93 -19.45
CA VAL A 126 19.72 14.16 -19.65
C VAL A 126 18.84 14.05 -20.90
N VAL A 127 17.54 14.30 -20.74
CA VAL A 127 16.62 14.58 -21.85
C VAL A 127 16.37 16.09 -21.87
N PRO A 128 16.67 16.79 -22.98
CA PRO A 128 16.51 18.24 -23.03
C PRO A 128 15.08 18.66 -23.43
N HIS A 129 14.73 19.88 -23.04
CA HIS A 129 13.66 20.65 -23.66
C HIS A 129 13.97 20.95 -25.13
N ALA A 130 12.99 21.48 -25.87
CA ALA A 130 13.24 22.02 -27.21
C ALA A 130 14.22 23.22 -27.21
N SER A 131 14.32 23.95 -26.10
CA SER A 131 15.31 25.01 -25.89
C SER A 131 16.75 24.51 -25.72
N GLY A 132 16.96 23.20 -25.55
CA GLY A 132 18.25 22.60 -25.21
C GLY A 132 18.55 22.54 -23.70
N ARG A 133 17.77 23.22 -22.86
CA ARG A 133 17.92 23.17 -21.39
C ARG A 133 17.50 21.79 -20.83
N PRO A 134 17.97 21.40 -19.63
CA PRO A 134 17.67 20.09 -19.07
C PRO A 134 16.19 20.01 -18.72
N TRP A 135 15.52 18.95 -19.17
CA TRP A 135 14.13 18.66 -18.80
C TRP A 135 14.06 17.51 -17.81
N LEU A 136 14.52 16.33 -18.22
CA LEU A 136 14.61 15.15 -17.36
C LEU A 136 16.07 14.86 -17.10
N VAL A 137 16.43 14.68 -15.83
CA VAL A 137 17.80 14.36 -15.42
C VAL A 137 17.73 13.18 -14.48
N GLY A 138 18.34 12.05 -14.80
CA GLY A 138 18.21 10.87 -13.96
C GLY A 138 19.03 9.65 -14.35
N TRP A 139 18.74 8.58 -13.64
CA TRP A 139 19.40 7.28 -13.68
C TRP A 139 18.32 6.25 -13.95
N TRP A 140 18.23 5.79 -15.19
CA TRP A 140 17.19 4.87 -15.61
C TRP A 140 17.75 3.84 -16.59
N ASP A 141 17.08 2.69 -16.66
CA ASP A 141 17.25 1.78 -17.77
C ASP A 141 16.59 2.38 -19.02
N GLU A 142 17.37 2.64 -20.07
CA GLU A 142 16.91 3.16 -21.36
C GLU A 142 15.83 2.27 -21.99
N LEU A 143 15.76 0.99 -21.63
CA LEU A 143 14.63 0.16 -22.02
C LEU A 143 13.33 0.70 -21.43
N ARG A 144 13.30 1.13 -20.17
CA ARG A 144 12.06 1.54 -19.45
C ARG A 144 11.61 2.98 -19.73
N VAL A 145 12.25 3.66 -20.68
CA VAL A 145 11.92 5.04 -21.06
C VAL A 145 11.53 5.10 -22.53
N GLN A 146 10.27 5.47 -22.79
CA GLN A 146 9.79 5.75 -24.13
C GLN A 146 9.77 7.27 -24.36
N ARG A 147 10.38 7.75 -25.45
CA ARG A 147 10.47 9.18 -25.79
C ARG A 147 9.85 9.46 -27.15
N LEU A 148 9.05 10.52 -27.24
CA LEU A 148 8.48 11.05 -28.47
C LEU A 148 8.82 12.53 -28.63
N THR A 149 9.08 12.93 -29.87
CA THR A 149 9.46 14.29 -30.24
C THR A 149 8.67 14.72 -31.46
N ALA A 150 8.03 15.89 -31.40
CA ALA A 150 7.32 16.48 -32.54
C ALA A 150 7.46 18.01 -32.53
N GLY A 151 8.38 18.54 -33.34
CA GLY A 151 8.72 19.96 -33.34
C GLY A 151 9.26 20.40 -31.98
N PRO A 152 8.68 21.42 -31.31
CA PRO A 152 9.08 21.85 -29.96
C PRO A 152 8.48 20.98 -28.83
N ARG A 153 7.57 20.06 -29.14
CA ARG A 153 6.91 19.21 -28.14
C ARG A 153 7.76 17.99 -27.83
N ARG A 154 7.82 17.61 -26.56
CA ARG A 154 8.48 16.40 -26.06
C ARG A 154 7.51 15.63 -25.18
N LEU A 155 7.58 14.31 -25.23
CA LEU A 155 6.85 13.42 -24.34
C LEU A 155 7.74 12.25 -23.93
N ALA A 156 7.70 11.88 -22.66
CA ALA A 156 8.40 10.76 -22.10
C ALA A 156 7.46 9.94 -21.22
N VAL A 157 7.53 8.62 -21.33
CA VAL A 157 6.84 7.69 -20.44
C VAL A 157 7.85 6.79 -19.77
N VAL A 158 7.78 6.74 -18.44
CA VAL A 158 8.80 6.10 -17.60
C VAL A 158 8.12 5.06 -16.71
N GLY A 159 8.42 3.78 -16.92
CA GLY A 159 7.84 2.67 -16.15
C GLY A 159 7.33 1.52 -17.01
N HIS A 160 6.36 0.76 -16.49
CA HIS A 160 5.78 -0.39 -17.18
C HIS A 160 4.58 0.05 -18.01
N THR A 161 4.71 0.07 -19.34
CA THR A 161 3.60 0.30 -20.26
C THR A 161 3.87 -0.31 -21.63
N ARG A 162 2.84 -0.38 -22.48
CA ARG A 162 2.98 -0.87 -23.86
C ARG A 162 3.92 0.02 -24.66
N ARG A 163 4.86 -0.60 -25.38
CA ARG A 163 5.76 0.10 -26.31
C ARG A 163 5.22 0.09 -27.74
N GLY A 164 5.60 1.10 -28.51
CA GLY A 164 5.36 1.17 -29.96
C GLY A 164 4.33 2.22 -30.42
N PRO A 165 4.19 2.41 -31.75
CA PRO A 165 3.29 3.39 -32.34
C PRO A 165 1.84 2.99 -32.05
N GLY A 166 1.23 3.73 -31.13
CA GLY A 166 -0.06 3.36 -30.56
C GLY A 166 -0.97 4.55 -30.30
N ARG A 167 -1.92 4.36 -29.39
CA ARG A 167 -2.86 5.40 -28.94
C ARG A 167 -2.13 6.60 -28.35
N LEU A 168 -1.04 6.38 -27.61
CA LEU A 168 -0.20 7.45 -27.05
C LEU A 168 0.44 8.32 -28.12
N HIS A 169 1.00 7.74 -29.19
CA HIS A 169 1.60 8.50 -30.29
C HIS A 169 0.54 9.35 -30.98
N ARG A 170 -0.62 8.76 -31.32
CA ARG A 170 -1.73 9.50 -31.93
C ARG A 170 -2.25 10.62 -31.04
N ALA A 171 -2.29 10.40 -29.72
CA ALA A 171 -2.68 11.44 -28.78
C ALA A 171 -1.64 12.56 -28.72
N PHE A 172 -0.35 12.22 -28.66
CA PHE A 172 0.75 13.19 -28.69
C PHE A 172 0.78 14.01 -30.00
N ASP A 173 0.57 13.38 -31.15
CA ASP A 173 0.55 14.05 -32.45
C ASP A 173 -0.57 15.08 -32.55
N ARG A 174 -1.74 14.76 -31.96
CA ARG A 174 -2.93 15.62 -31.94
C ARG A 174 -2.88 16.69 -30.86
N ALA A 175 -2.28 16.39 -29.71
CA ALA A 175 -2.28 17.28 -28.55
C ALA A 175 -1.63 18.64 -28.86
N ARG A 176 -2.34 19.72 -28.60
CA ARG A 176 -1.85 21.10 -28.71
C ARG A 176 -1.59 21.73 -27.35
N SER A 177 -2.18 21.17 -26.28
CA SER A 177 -1.89 21.55 -24.90
C SER A 177 -1.53 20.33 -24.04
N LEU A 178 -1.05 20.58 -22.82
CA LEU A 178 -0.73 19.52 -21.87
C LEU A 178 -1.97 18.79 -21.36
N GLU A 179 -3.11 19.50 -21.23
CA GLU A 179 -4.41 18.97 -20.76
C GLU A 179 -5.00 17.95 -21.74
N GLU A 180 -4.80 18.14 -23.04
CA GLU A 180 -5.28 17.21 -24.07
C GLU A 180 -4.66 15.81 -23.96
N LEU A 181 -3.60 15.65 -23.14
CA LEU A 181 -3.01 14.34 -22.82
C LEU A 181 -3.79 13.55 -21.75
N ASP A 182 -4.82 14.12 -21.10
CA ASP A 182 -5.62 13.43 -20.07
C ASP A 182 -6.31 12.16 -20.61
N ALA A 183 -6.80 12.21 -21.85
CA ALA A 183 -7.38 11.04 -22.50
C ALA A 183 -6.32 9.96 -22.81
N ALA A 184 -5.09 10.36 -23.11
CA ALA A 184 -3.98 9.43 -23.31
C ALA A 184 -3.61 8.76 -21.99
N ALA A 185 -3.47 9.55 -20.92
CA ALA A 185 -3.12 9.08 -19.58
C ALA A 185 -4.05 7.96 -19.10
N ARG A 186 -5.37 8.16 -19.16
CA ARG A 186 -6.38 7.15 -18.77
C ARG A 186 -6.32 5.85 -19.59
N SER A 187 -5.70 5.89 -20.77
CA SER A 187 -5.61 4.73 -21.66
C SER A 187 -4.32 3.93 -21.53
N LEU A 188 -3.33 4.47 -20.80
CA LEU A 188 -2.06 3.79 -20.55
C LEU A 188 -2.32 2.54 -19.71
N ALA A 189 -1.75 1.42 -20.14
CA ALA A 189 -1.74 0.21 -19.34
C ALA A 189 -0.46 0.10 -18.54
N GLY A 190 -0.51 -0.60 -17.41
CA GLY A 190 0.60 -0.70 -16.50
C GLY A 190 0.66 0.44 -15.48
N SER A 191 1.86 0.67 -14.97
CA SER A 191 2.16 1.67 -13.96
C SER A 191 3.40 2.47 -14.41
N CYS A 192 3.20 3.74 -14.74
CA CYS A 192 4.22 4.60 -15.33
C CYS A 192 4.00 6.08 -14.99
N HIS A 193 5.06 6.87 -15.09
CA HIS A 193 4.98 8.33 -15.13
C HIS A 193 4.75 8.80 -16.57
N LEU A 194 3.87 9.78 -16.75
CA LEU A 194 3.63 10.47 -18.01
C LEU A 194 4.17 11.90 -17.93
N LEU A 195 5.20 12.19 -18.71
CA LEU A 195 5.92 13.46 -18.68
C LEU A 195 5.82 14.12 -20.06
N ALA A 196 5.51 15.41 -20.11
CA ALA A 196 5.50 16.15 -21.37
C ALA A 196 6.05 17.57 -21.21
N SER A 197 6.71 18.08 -22.24
CA SER A 197 7.15 19.47 -22.32
C SER A 197 6.65 20.12 -23.59
N PHE A 198 5.74 21.08 -23.44
CA PHE A 198 5.03 21.78 -24.52
C PHE A 198 5.20 23.28 -24.29
N ASP A 199 5.78 23.98 -25.26
CA ASP A 199 5.93 25.44 -25.24
C ASP A 199 6.51 25.99 -23.93
N GLY A 200 7.45 25.24 -23.33
CA GLY A 200 8.16 25.53 -22.08
C GLY A 200 7.32 25.39 -20.80
N LYS A 201 6.12 24.85 -20.90
CA LYS A 201 5.41 24.24 -19.77
C LYS A 201 5.74 22.77 -19.69
N VAL A 202 5.69 22.21 -18.48
CA VAL A 202 5.92 20.79 -18.24
C VAL A 202 4.73 20.17 -17.52
N ARG A 203 4.28 19.02 -18.00
CA ARG A 203 3.40 18.10 -17.28
C ARG A 203 4.26 17.02 -16.63
N ALA A 204 4.10 16.84 -15.32
CA ALA A 204 4.64 15.71 -14.59
C ALA A 204 3.51 14.96 -13.88
N GLN A 205 3.26 13.73 -14.33
CA GLN A 205 2.15 12.92 -13.83
C GLN A 205 2.64 11.56 -13.32
N GLY A 206 2.09 11.17 -12.17
CA GLY A 206 2.19 9.84 -11.58
C GLY A 206 0.94 8.98 -11.78
N SER A 207 0.90 7.81 -11.13
CA SER A 207 -0.28 6.93 -11.09
C SER A 207 -1.32 7.42 -10.09
N LEU A 208 -2.58 7.05 -10.30
CA LEU A 208 -3.68 7.37 -9.38
C LEU A 208 -3.46 6.77 -7.99
N SER A 209 -2.94 5.55 -7.94
CA SER A 209 -2.58 4.84 -6.71
C SER A 209 -1.41 5.46 -5.96
N THR A 210 -0.69 6.43 -6.54
CA THR A 210 0.62 6.91 -6.05
C THR A 210 1.74 5.87 -6.10
N ALA A 211 1.53 4.65 -6.63
CA ALA A 211 2.62 3.69 -6.87
C ALA A 211 3.75 4.27 -7.76
N ARG A 212 3.43 5.32 -8.52
CA ARG A 212 4.38 6.22 -9.19
C ARG A 212 4.00 7.64 -8.79
N GLN A 213 4.58 8.20 -7.73
CA GLN A 213 4.22 9.54 -7.26
C GLN A 213 5.28 10.57 -7.68
N ILE A 214 4.81 11.77 -8.05
CA ILE A 214 5.68 12.91 -8.26
C ILE A 214 5.75 13.70 -6.96
N PHE A 215 6.97 14.10 -6.58
CA PHE A 215 7.22 14.97 -5.44
C PHE A 215 7.76 16.31 -5.92
N THR A 216 7.66 17.35 -5.10
CA THR A 216 8.16 18.69 -5.43
C THR A 216 8.95 19.32 -4.30
N VAL A 217 9.93 20.15 -4.64
CA VAL A 217 10.70 20.98 -3.71
C VAL A 217 11.07 22.32 -4.36
N ARG A 218 11.28 23.36 -3.55
CA ARG A 218 11.74 24.67 -4.02
C ARG A 218 13.26 24.80 -3.81
N VAL A 219 14.02 24.98 -4.89
CA VAL A 219 15.49 25.19 -4.85
C VAL A 219 15.84 26.45 -5.61
N ARG A 220 16.51 27.42 -4.97
CA ARG A 220 16.94 28.70 -5.60
C ARG A 220 15.82 29.42 -6.37
N GLY A 221 14.61 29.47 -5.80
CA GLY A 221 13.45 30.09 -6.44
C GLY A 221 12.91 29.31 -7.65
N LEU A 222 13.23 28.02 -7.78
CA LEU A 222 12.75 27.12 -8.82
C LEU A 222 12.00 25.95 -8.19
N THR A 223 10.81 25.60 -8.69
CA THR A 223 10.15 24.36 -8.28
C THR A 223 10.71 23.23 -9.13
N VAL A 224 11.35 22.27 -8.47
CA VAL A 224 11.87 21.05 -9.09
C VAL A 224 10.98 19.90 -8.65
N ALA A 225 10.67 19.00 -9.59
CA ALA A 225 9.91 17.81 -9.29
C ALA A 225 10.79 16.55 -9.43
N GLY A 226 10.37 15.44 -8.84
CA GLY A 226 11.16 14.20 -8.87
C GLY A 226 10.32 12.96 -8.61
N SER A 227 10.88 11.81 -8.96
CA SER A 227 10.28 10.47 -8.77
C SER A 227 10.36 9.95 -7.33
N ALA A 228 11.22 10.52 -6.50
CA ALA A 228 11.46 10.08 -5.13
C ALA A 228 11.71 11.29 -4.20
N PRO A 229 11.18 11.27 -2.97
CA PRO A 229 11.35 12.39 -2.04
C PRO A 229 12.78 12.48 -1.52
N GLY A 230 13.48 11.35 -1.28
CA GLY A 230 14.88 11.34 -0.89
C GLY A 230 15.81 11.98 -1.93
N LEU A 231 15.49 11.86 -3.22
CA LEU A 231 16.25 12.49 -4.30
C LEU A 231 16.13 14.03 -4.26
N LEU A 232 14.92 14.53 -4.01
CA LEU A 232 14.67 15.96 -3.84
C LEU A 232 15.27 16.49 -2.53
N ALA A 233 15.26 15.69 -1.48
CA ALA A 233 15.90 16.02 -0.21
C ALA A 233 17.41 16.15 -0.35
N ALA A 234 18.06 15.26 -1.10
CA ALA A 234 19.47 15.38 -1.42
C ALA A 234 19.78 16.64 -2.25
N LEU A 235 18.92 16.99 -3.21
CA LEU A 235 19.08 18.18 -4.03
C LEU A 235 18.94 19.49 -3.25
N ALA A 236 17.97 19.54 -2.33
CA ALA A 236 17.63 20.73 -1.56
C ALA A 236 18.35 20.81 -0.21
N GLU A 237 19.15 19.80 0.14
CA GLU A 237 19.73 19.61 1.48
C GLU A 237 18.65 19.70 2.57
N ALA A 238 17.49 19.09 2.31
CA ALA A 238 16.29 19.26 3.13
C ALA A 238 16.43 18.54 4.49
N PRO A 239 16.24 19.23 5.62
CA PRO A 239 16.27 18.61 6.93
C PRO A 239 15.03 17.74 7.16
N CYS A 240 15.09 16.89 8.19
CA CYS A 240 13.96 16.07 8.63
C CYS A 240 12.80 16.95 9.14
N ASP A 241 11.57 16.63 8.75
CA ASP A 241 10.33 17.21 9.31
C ASP A 241 9.86 16.36 10.50
N GLU A 242 10.01 16.89 11.72
CA GLU A 242 9.62 16.18 12.94
C GLU A 242 8.11 15.98 13.07
N THR A 243 7.30 16.86 12.49
CA THR A 243 5.84 16.72 12.49
C THR A 243 5.43 15.56 11.61
N ALA A 244 6.02 15.47 10.41
CA ALA A 244 5.80 14.35 9.52
C ALA A 244 6.32 13.04 10.11
N LEU A 245 7.47 13.07 10.79
CA LEU A 245 8.04 11.92 11.49
C LEU A 245 7.13 11.42 12.62
N ALA A 246 6.61 12.34 13.46
CA ALA A 246 5.64 12.01 14.50
C ALA A 246 4.34 11.45 13.91
N ALA A 247 3.87 11.99 12.77
CA ALA A 247 2.70 11.47 12.08
C ALA A 247 2.90 10.03 11.58
N ARG A 248 4.13 9.60 11.26
CA ARG A 248 4.43 8.20 10.88
C ARG A 248 4.27 7.19 12.02
N LEU A 249 4.01 7.63 13.25
CA LEU A 249 3.61 6.76 14.37
C LEU A 249 2.10 6.46 14.38
N LEU A 250 1.29 7.11 13.55
CA LEU A 250 -0.16 6.90 13.50
C LEU A 250 -0.51 5.52 12.94
N THR A 251 -1.41 4.82 13.61
CA THR A 251 -2.05 3.61 13.08
C THR A 251 -3.56 3.82 12.91
N PRO A 252 -4.20 3.25 11.87
CA PRO A 252 -3.63 2.30 10.90
C PRO A 252 -2.77 2.92 9.80
N TYR A 253 -2.88 4.23 9.54
CA TYR A 253 -2.08 4.96 8.57
C TYR A 253 -2.15 6.47 8.87
N VAL A 254 -1.32 7.25 8.17
CA VAL A 254 -1.39 8.72 8.19
C VAL A 254 -2.59 9.19 7.36
N PRO A 255 -3.55 9.93 7.94
CA PRO A 255 -4.73 10.37 7.20
C PRO A 255 -4.38 11.44 6.15
N TRP A 256 -5.17 11.48 5.07
CA TRP A 256 -5.16 12.62 4.14
C TRP A 256 -5.58 13.92 4.87
N PRO A 257 -5.00 15.09 4.58
CA PRO A 257 -3.89 15.34 3.64
C PRO A 257 -2.50 15.26 4.27
N LEU A 258 -2.35 14.92 5.55
CA LEU A 258 -1.04 14.81 6.21
C LEU A 258 -0.13 13.78 5.51
N SER A 259 -0.72 12.77 4.88
CA SER A 259 0.00 11.78 4.07
C SER A 259 0.75 12.38 2.86
N ARG A 260 0.43 13.61 2.42
CA ARG A 260 1.17 14.36 1.40
C ARG A 260 2.56 14.78 1.85
N ARG A 261 2.71 15.02 3.16
CA ARG A 261 3.97 15.50 3.75
C ARG A 261 4.95 14.34 3.82
N THR A 262 6.13 14.56 3.26
CA THR A 262 7.24 13.62 3.39
C THR A 262 7.96 13.83 4.71
N VAL A 263 8.87 12.93 5.08
CA VAL A 263 9.69 13.09 6.29
C VAL A 263 10.79 14.16 6.14
N TRP A 264 10.85 14.85 5.00
CA TRP A 264 11.76 15.97 4.74
C TRP A 264 10.98 17.27 4.56
N GLN A 265 11.53 18.36 5.10
CA GLN A 265 10.89 19.67 5.08
C GLN A 265 10.80 20.24 3.66
N GLY A 266 9.66 20.85 3.34
CA GLY A 266 9.42 21.50 2.05
C GLY A 266 9.27 20.55 0.85
N ILE A 267 9.17 19.24 1.11
CA ILE A 267 8.95 18.22 0.08
C ILE A 267 7.58 17.59 0.27
N GLU A 268 6.77 17.72 -0.77
CA GLU A 268 5.38 17.25 -0.79
C GLU A 268 5.13 16.37 -2.02
N GLY A 269 4.28 15.37 -1.83
CA GLY A 269 3.75 14.57 -2.91
C GLY A 269 2.61 15.27 -3.65
N VAL A 270 2.58 15.13 -4.97
CA VAL A 270 1.45 15.53 -5.81
C VAL A 270 0.23 14.69 -5.43
N ALA A 271 -0.93 15.34 -5.33
CA ALA A 271 -2.17 14.68 -4.93
C ALA A 271 -2.59 13.56 -5.90
N PRO A 272 -3.21 12.46 -5.39
CA PRO A 272 -3.92 11.52 -6.24
C PRO A 272 -4.90 12.23 -7.19
N GLY A 273 -5.00 11.76 -8.44
CA GLY A 273 -5.87 12.37 -9.46
C GLY A 273 -5.39 13.73 -10.00
N HIS A 274 -4.20 14.17 -9.60
CA HIS A 274 -3.57 15.40 -10.09
C HIS A 274 -2.26 15.11 -10.84
N TRP A 275 -1.87 16.04 -11.70
CA TRP A 275 -0.53 16.15 -12.27
C TRP A 275 0.01 17.56 -12.00
N LEU A 276 1.33 17.70 -12.06
CA LEU A 276 2.01 18.96 -11.79
C LEU A 276 2.32 19.69 -13.09
N GLU A 277 1.83 20.92 -13.23
CA GLU A 277 2.28 21.85 -14.27
C GLU A 277 3.44 22.68 -13.73
N LEU A 278 4.63 22.54 -14.33
CA LEU A 278 5.73 23.47 -14.10
C LEU A 278 5.75 24.53 -15.21
N SER A 279 5.85 25.79 -14.82
CA SER A 279 5.87 26.95 -15.70
C SER A 279 7.30 27.41 -16.00
N ARG A 280 7.47 28.17 -17.09
CA ARG A 280 8.77 28.79 -17.44
C ARG A 280 9.31 29.76 -16.40
N ASP A 281 8.44 30.38 -15.59
CA ASP A 281 8.83 31.26 -14.49
C ASP A 281 9.29 30.50 -13.23
N GLY A 282 9.34 29.17 -13.32
CA GLY A 282 9.72 28.28 -12.23
C GLY A 282 8.62 28.03 -11.21
N SER A 283 7.42 28.58 -11.37
CA SER A 283 6.25 28.26 -10.53
C SER A 283 5.67 26.88 -10.88
N ALA A 284 4.85 26.36 -9.97
CA ALA A 284 4.16 25.09 -10.16
C ALA A 284 2.70 25.19 -9.73
N ARG A 285 1.84 24.39 -10.36
CA ARG A 285 0.42 24.28 -9.99
C ARG A 285 -0.08 22.86 -10.25
N GLU A 286 -0.88 22.33 -9.33
CA GLU A 286 -1.54 21.06 -9.54
C GLU A 286 -2.73 21.21 -10.49
N ARG A 287 -2.95 20.17 -11.30
CA ARG A 287 -4.00 20.11 -12.31
C ARG A 287 -4.70 18.77 -12.20
N HIS A 288 -6.01 18.83 -12.04
CA HIS A 288 -6.85 17.66 -11.87
C HIS A 288 -7.16 17.01 -13.23
N TRP A 289 -6.80 15.73 -13.41
CA TRP A 289 -6.98 15.01 -14.69
C TRP A 289 -7.95 13.83 -14.59
N TRP A 290 -8.23 13.36 -13.39
CA TRP A 290 -8.96 12.12 -13.18
C TRP A 290 -10.23 12.35 -12.37
N ARG A 291 -11.34 11.73 -12.78
CA ARG A 291 -12.57 11.67 -11.97
C ARG A 291 -12.96 10.21 -11.86
N ARG A 292 -13.40 9.82 -10.66
CA ARG A 292 -13.94 8.48 -10.44
C ARG A 292 -15.07 8.20 -11.42
N PRO A 293 -15.06 7.04 -12.11
CA PRO A 293 -16.16 6.67 -12.98
C PRO A 293 -17.44 6.48 -12.17
N GLU A 294 -18.58 6.82 -12.77
CA GLU A 294 -19.88 6.55 -12.18
C GLU A 294 -20.08 5.03 -12.00
N PRO A 295 -20.48 4.56 -10.80
CA PRO A 295 -20.61 3.14 -10.49
C PRO A 295 -21.93 2.58 -11.04
N VAL A 296 -22.08 2.57 -12.36
CA VAL A 296 -23.34 2.21 -13.06
C VAL A 296 -23.22 0.99 -13.95
N VAL A 297 -22.00 0.46 -14.14
CA VAL A 297 -21.73 -0.65 -15.05
C VAL A 297 -22.17 -1.98 -14.40
N PRO A 298 -23.02 -2.78 -15.08
CA PRO A 298 -23.41 -4.09 -14.58
C PRO A 298 -22.22 -5.04 -14.38
N LEU A 299 -22.34 -5.94 -13.39
CA LEU A 299 -21.29 -6.88 -13.00
C LEU A 299 -20.61 -7.62 -14.17
N PRO A 300 -21.33 -8.22 -15.15
CA PRO A 300 -20.66 -8.95 -16.23
C PRO A 300 -19.76 -8.06 -17.10
N GLN A 301 -20.20 -6.83 -17.40
CA GLN A 301 -19.43 -5.89 -18.20
C GLN A 301 -18.25 -5.31 -17.42
N ALA A 302 -18.44 -5.03 -16.13
CA ALA A 302 -17.34 -4.60 -15.27
C ALA A 302 -16.29 -5.71 -15.09
N ALA A 303 -16.73 -6.96 -14.95
CA ALA A 303 -15.87 -8.14 -14.86
C ALA A 303 -15.00 -8.32 -16.12
N GLU A 304 -15.57 -8.12 -17.31
CA GLU A 304 -14.82 -8.14 -18.57
C GLU A 304 -13.74 -7.04 -18.62
N ARG A 305 -14.08 -5.83 -18.17
CA ARG A 305 -13.11 -4.71 -18.10
C ARG A 305 -11.98 -4.99 -17.12
N VAL A 306 -12.29 -5.53 -15.94
CA VAL A 306 -11.28 -5.91 -14.93
C VAL A 306 -10.38 -7.01 -15.47
N ARG A 307 -10.95 -8.06 -16.09
CA ARG A 307 -10.19 -9.13 -16.74
C ARG A 307 -9.22 -8.57 -17.78
N ALA A 308 -9.72 -7.74 -18.69
CA ALA A 308 -8.89 -7.14 -19.73
C ALA A 308 -7.76 -6.27 -19.15
N ALA A 309 -8.06 -5.46 -18.14
CA ALA A 309 -7.09 -4.59 -17.48
C ALA A 309 -5.99 -5.39 -16.75
N LEU A 310 -6.36 -6.44 -15.99
CA LEU A 310 -5.39 -7.30 -15.29
C LEU A 310 -4.49 -8.07 -16.24
N ARG A 311 -5.06 -8.65 -17.30
CA ARG A 311 -4.27 -9.31 -18.37
C ARG A 311 -3.24 -8.36 -18.96
N GLU A 312 -3.66 -7.14 -19.25
CA GLU A 312 -2.77 -6.13 -19.82
C GLU A 312 -1.69 -5.68 -18.82
N ALA A 313 -2.05 -5.53 -17.55
CA ALA A 313 -1.14 -5.16 -16.45
C ALA A 313 -0.03 -6.21 -16.21
N VAL A 314 -0.36 -7.50 -16.30
CA VAL A 314 0.62 -8.60 -16.23
C VAL A 314 1.47 -8.65 -17.50
N LEU A 315 0.85 -8.54 -18.68
CA LEU A 315 1.55 -8.61 -19.95
C LEU A 315 2.63 -7.54 -20.10
N VAL A 316 2.33 -6.26 -19.79
CA VAL A 316 3.32 -5.18 -19.93
C VAL A 316 4.53 -5.34 -19.00
N ARG A 317 4.34 -6.01 -17.86
CA ARG A 317 5.45 -6.34 -16.93
C ARG A 317 6.27 -7.50 -17.47
N ALA A 318 5.62 -8.55 -17.96
CA ALA A 318 6.28 -9.69 -18.61
C ALA A 318 7.10 -9.27 -19.84
N GLU A 319 6.58 -8.39 -20.70
CA GLU A 319 7.31 -7.85 -21.85
C GLU A 319 8.62 -7.12 -21.44
N SER A 320 8.64 -6.51 -20.25
CA SER A 320 9.79 -5.78 -19.74
C SER A 320 10.81 -6.64 -18.99
N ALA A 321 10.37 -7.74 -18.37
CA ALA A 321 11.19 -8.58 -17.47
C ALA A 321 11.57 -9.93 -18.08
N GLY A 322 10.80 -10.42 -19.06
CA GLY A 322 10.90 -11.81 -19.55
C GLY A 322 10.25 -12.77 -18.55
N ALA A 323 11.07 -13.45 -17.76
CA ALA A 323 10.59 -14.29 -16.67
C ALA A 323 10.23 -13.42 -15.45
N ILE A 324 9.10 -13.75 -14.83
CA ILE A 324 8.60 -13.08 -13.63
C ILE A 324 8.46 -14.06 -12.47
N SER A 325 8.28 -13.52 -11.27
CA SER A 325 7.83 -14.27 -10.11
C SER A 325 6.57 -13.66 -9.54
N ALA A 326 5.82 -14.42 -8.74
CA ALA A 326 4.61 -13.95 -8.10
C ALA A 326 4.36 -14.63 -6.74
N ASP A 327 3.71 -13.91 -5.83
CA ASP A 327 3.13 -14.50 -4.63
C ASP A 327 1.96 -15.43 -5.00
N LEU A 328 1.91 -16.61 -4.39
CA LEU A 328 0.75 -17.49 -4.38
C LEU A 328 0.28 -17.67 -2.93
N SER A 329 -0.34 -16.64 -2.37
CA SER A 329 -0.78 -16.68 -0.96
C SER A 329 -2.00 -17.58 -0.71
N GLY A 330 -2.57 -18.19 -1.75
CA GLY A 330 -3.84 -18.93 -1.68
C GLY A 330 -5.08 -18.02 -1.62
N GLY A 331 -4.93 -16.72 -1.36
CA GLY A 331 -6.01 -15.74 -1.50
C GLY A 331 -6.34 -15.43 -2.97
N LEU A 332 -7.53 -14.88 -3.24
CA LEU A 332 -7.97 -14.63 -4.62
C LEU A 332 -7.08 -13.64 -5.40
N ASP A 333 -6.51 -12.62 -4.75
CA ASP A 333 -5.83 -11.54 -5.48
C ASP A 333 -4.55 -12.02 -6.16
N SER A 334 -3.60 -12.51 -5.36
CA SER A 334 -2.30 -13.03 -5.82
C SER A 334 -2.47 -14.26 -6.71
N THR A 335 -3.40 -15.16 -6.36
CA THR A 335 -3.75 -16.33 -7.18
C THR A 335 -4.30 -15.94 -8.55
N SER A 336 -5.11 -14.87 -8.63
CA SER A 336 -5.60 -14.35 -9.92
C SER A 336 -4.45 -13.92 -10.82
N LEU A 337 -3.44 -13.24 -10.27
CA LEU A 337 -2.26 -12.81 -11.04
C LEU A 337 -1.45 -14.02 -11.55
N CYS A 338 -1.31 -15.06 -10.74
CA CYS A 338 -0.61 -16.29 -11.13
C CYS A 338 -1.29 -16.98 -12.33
N PHE A 339 -2.62 -17.15 -12.28
CA PHE A 339 -3.35 -17.77 -13.39
C PHE A 339 -3.46 -16.86 -14.62
N VAL A 340 -3.50 -15.53 -14.45
CA VAL A 340 -3.37 -14.62 -15.60
C VAL A 340 -2.00 -14.79 -16.27
N ALA A 341 -0.92 -14.92 -15.50
CA ALA A 341 0.41 -15.17 -16.06
C ALA A 341 0.51 -16.53 -16.77
N ASP A 342 -0.07 -17.58 -16.17
CA ASP A 342 -0.16 -18.92 -16.77
C ASP A 342 -0.94 -18.93 -18.09
N GLU A 343 -2.11 -18.30 -18.11
CA GLU A 343 -2.95 -18.20 -19.31
C GLU A 343 -2.28 -17.41 -20.43
N LEU A 344 -1.49 -16.38 -20.09
CA LEU A 344 -0.69 -15.64 -21.06
C LEU A 344 0.57 -16.40 -21.51
N GLY A 345 0.87 -17.57 -20.93
CA GLY A 345 2.06 -18.36 -21.22
C GLY A 345 3.37 -17.68 -20.79
N VAL A 346 3.29 -16.79 -19.80
CA VAL A 346 4.47 -16.07 -19.28
C VAL A 346 5.27 -17.02 -18.38
N PRO A 347 6.58 -17.21 -18.62
CA PRO A 347 7.43 -17.97 -17.70
C PRO A 347 7.39 -17.35 -16.30
N THR A 348 6.81 -18.09 -15.34
CA THR A 348 6.51 -17.54 -14.01
C THR A 348 6.97 -18.50 -12.91
N HIS A 349 7.62 -17.97 -11.88
CA HIS A 349 7.90 -18.70 -10.64
C HIS A 349 6.99 -18.20 -9.51
N THR A 350 6.09 -19.05 -9.04
CA THR A 350 5.20 -18.72 -7.91
C THR A 350 5.76 -19.21 -6.58
N TYR A 351 5.62 -18.39 -5.55
CA TYR A 351 6.09 -18.70 -4.20
C TYR A 351 4.94 -18.67 -3.20
N HIS A 352 4.83 -19.71 -2.38
CA HIS A 352 3.89 -19.73 -1.25
C HIS A 352 4.67 -19.79 0.06
N ALA A 353 4.49 -18.79 0.92
CA ALA A 353 5.02 -18.84 2.28
C ALA A 353 4.17 -19.79 3.13
N VAL A 354 4.73 -20.93 3.52
CA VAL A 354 4.00 -21.92 4.34
C VAL A 354 3.69 -21.32 5.71
N PRO A 355 2.40 -21.19 6.10
CA PRO A 355 2.01 -20.62 7.38
C PRO A 355 2.52 -21.44 8.57
N LEU A 356 2.70 -20.75 9.70
CA LEU A 356 2.98 -21.35 11.00
C LEU A 356 1.80 -22.17 11.52
N ASP A 357 0.59 -21.63 11.41
CA ASP A 357 -0.62 -22.33 11.82
C ASP A 357 -0.98 -23.38 10.77
N PRO A 358 -0.89 -24.69 11.07
CA PRO A 358 -1.24 -25.74 10.13
C PRO A 358 -2.73 -25.75 9.77
N ARG A 359 -3.58 -25.04 10.53
CA ARG A 359 -5.01 -24.88 10.24
C ARG A 359 -5.29 -23.68 9.34
N ASN A 360 -4.28 -22.86 9.03
CA ASN A 360 -4.45 -21.74 8.13
C ASN A 360 -4.94 -22.26 6.76
N PRO A 361 -6.15 -21.86 6.33
CA PRO A 361 -6.74 -22.34 5.09
C PRO A 361 -5.96 -21.92 3.85
N ASP A 362 -5.20 -20.83 3.89
CA ASP A 362 -4.46 -20.32 2.74
C ASP A 362 -3.49 -21.35 2.17
N HIS A 363 -2.86 -22.17 3.03
CA HIS A 363 -1.94 -23.21 2.56
C HIS A 363 -2.62 -24.28 1.70
N ARG A 364 -3.80 -24.77 2.10
CA ARG A 364 -4.52 -25.77 1.28
C ARG A 364 -4.96 -25.17 -0.05
N TRP A 365 -5.33 -23.89 -0.07
CA TRP A 365 -5.77 -23.21 -1.29
C TRP A 365 -4.61 -22.89 -2.22
N ALA A 366 -3.46 -22.47 -1.70
CA ALA A 366 -2.24 -22.27 -2.47
C ALA A 366 -1.80 -23.58 -3.14
N ARG A 367 -1.75 -24.70 -2.39
CA ARG A 367 -1.42 -26.01 -2.95
C ARG A 367 -2.43 -26.50 -3.99
N ARG A 368 -3.72 -26.23 -3.75
CA ARG A 368 -4.79 -26.57 -4.71
C ARG A 368 -4.66 -25.78 -6.01
N ALA A 369 -4.36 -24.49 -5.93
CA ALA A 369 -4.09 -23.65 -7.09
C ALA A 369 -2.82 -24.10 -7.82
N ALA A 370 -1.73 -24.35 -7.09
CA ALA A 370 -0.46 -24.78 -7.65
C ALA A 370 -0.54 -26.07 -8.47
N ALA A 371 -1.39 -27.00 -8.05
CA ALA A 371 -1.60 -28.27 -8.74
C ALA A 371 -2.27 -28.13 -10.13
N GLN A 372 -2.81 -26.95 -10.44
CA GLN A 372 -3.59 -26.71 -11.66
C GLN A 372 -2.88 -25.80 -12.67
N PHE A 373 -1.67 -25.35 -12.38
CA PHE A 373 -0.91 -24.54 -13.33
C PHE A 373 -0.45 -25.34 -14.55
N GLY A 374 -0.40 -24.64 -15.68
CA GLY A 374 0.23 -25.10 -16.91
C GLY A 374 1.76 -25.15 -16.83
N PRO A 375 2.42 -25.62 -17.91
CA PRO A 375 3.87 -25.83 -17.94
C PRO A 375 4.70 -24.54 -17.93
N ALA A 376 4.06 -23.36 -18.09
CA ALA A 376 4.72 -22.07 -18.05
C ALA A 376 5.01 -21.60 -16.61
N VAL A 377 4.35 -22.19 -15.61
CA VAL A 377 4.47 -21.79 -14.21
C VAL A 377 5.18 -22.89 -13.42
N HIS A 378 6.22 -22.49 -12.70
CA HIS A 378 6.85 -23.30 -11.68
C HIS A 378 6.41 -22.83 -10.29
N HIS A 379 6.16 -23.76 -9.38
CA HIS A 379 5.70 -23.46 -8.02
C HIS A 379 6.70 -23.93 -6.98
N THR A 380 6.90 -23.13 -5.94
CA THR A 380 7.73 -23.48 -4.78
C THR A 380 7.06 -23.06 -3.47
N ASP A 381 6.85 -24.04 -2.60
CA ASP A 381 6.58 -23.78 -1.18
C ASP A 381 7.87 -23.31 -0.51
N LEU A 382 7.85 -22.09 0.03
CA LEU A 382 8.92 -21.59 0.87
C LEU A 382 8.79 -22.23 2.26
N PRO A 383 9.85 -22.84 2.79
CA PRO A 383 9.76 -23.53 4.06
C PRO A 383 9.42 -22.57 5.21
N GLN A 384 8.82 -23.13 6.27
CA GLN A 384 8.23 -22.38 7.37
C GLN A 384 9.23 -21.42 8.03
N ASP A 385 10.53 -21.75 8.06
CA ASP A 385 11.61 -20.88 8.56
C ASP A 385 11.77 -19.57 7.75
N HIS A 386 11.37 -19.54 6.46
CA HIS A 386 11.25 -18.30 5.69
C HIS A 386 10.08 -17.43 6.15
N ALA A 387 8.99 -18.04 6.63
CA ALA A 387 7.88 -17.33 7.27
C ALA A 387 8.27 -16.84 8.68
N MET A 388 9.23 -17.51 9.34
CA MET A 388 9.78 -17.09 10.64
C MET A 388 10.72 -15.88 10.59
N ARG A 389 10.97 -15.33 9.39
CA ARG A 389 11.79 -14.12 9.21
C ARG A 389 10.99 -12.84 9.42
N LEU A 390 9.78 -12.94 9.96
CA LEU A 390 8.95 -11.81 10.37
C LEU A 390 9.42 -11.31 11.75
N PHE A 391 9.64 -10.00 11.86
CA PHE A 391 10.06 -9.30 13.09
C PHE A 391 11.41 -9.74 13.73
N PRO A 392 12.54 -9.87 13.01
CA PRO A 392 13.82 -9.72 13.69
C PRO A 392 13.92 -8.24 14.04
N VAL A 393 13.81 -7.88 15.31
CA VAL A 393 14.13 -6.52 15.78
C VAL A 393 15.64 -6.31 15.79
N ALA A 394 16.30 -6.68 14.69
CA ALA A 394 17.65 -6.26 14.42
C ALA A 394 17.56 -4.80 13.95
N THR A 395 17.53 -3.88 14.91
CA THR A 395 17.93 -2.49 14.66
C THR A 395 19.46 -2.35 14.58
N GLY A 396 20.19 -3.43 14.87
CA GLY A 396 21.64 -3.54 14.77
C GLY A 396 22.07 -3.94 13.37
N GLY A 397 22.23 -2.96 12.50
CA GLY A 397 22.84 -3.09 11.18
C GLY A 397 22.46 -1.91 10.32
N SER A 398 23.43 -1.09 9.95
CA SER A 398 23.31 0.02 8.97
C SER A 398 22.94 -0.44 7.55
N GLU A 399 22.56 -1.72 7.37
CA GLU A 399 22.48 -2.42 6.10
C GLU A 399 21.05 -2.75 5.65
N GLU A 400 20.02 -2.48 6.46
CA GLU A 400 18.63 -2.68 6.01
C GLU A 400 18.17 -1.50 5.14
N PRO A 401 17.99 -1.68 3.82
CA PRO A 401 17.56 -0.59 2.95
C PRO A 401 16.08 -0.28 3.22
N ASP A 402 15.80 0.98 3.57
CA ASP A 402 14.44 1.54 3.68
C ASP A 402 13.99 2.22 2.38
N GLY A 403 14.83 2.18 1.34
CA GLY A 403 14.54 2.68 0.00
C GLY A 403 14.52 4.21 -0.12
N GLY A 404 14.83 4.98 0.91
CA GLY A 404 14.94 6.45 0.79
C GLY A 404 13.63 7.20 0.52
N GLU A 405 12.47 6.59 0.79
CA GLU A 405 11.15 7.24 0.75
C GLU A 405 10.66 7.70 2.15
N GLY A 406 11.29 7.20 3.22
CA GLY A 406 10.88 7.40 4.61
C GLY A 406 10.77 6.08 5.38
N PRO A 407 10.16 6.08 6.57
CA PRO A 407 9.88 4.87 7.35
C PRO A 407 9.12 3.82 6.53
N PHE A 408 9.71 2.63 6.38
CA PHE A 408 9.16 1.55 5.57
C PHE A 408 7.97 0.87 6.28
N ASN A 409 6.77 0.98 5.70
CA ASN A 409 5.50 0.49 6.28
C ASN A 409 5.52 -1.02 6.58
N TRP A 410 6.29 -1.82 5.83
CA TRP A 410 6.39 -3.27 5.99
C TRP A 410 7.73 -3.72 6.57
N ARG A 411 8.26 -2.92 7.50
CA ARG A 411 9.59 -3.15 8.09
C ARG A 411 9.77 -4.57 8.64
N TRP A 412 8.72 -5.17 9.18
CA TRP A 412 8.75 -6.51 9.77
C TRP A 412 8.83 -7.63 8.75
N ALA A 413 8.24 -7.42 7.56
CA ALA A 413 8.33 -8.34 6.44
C ALA A 413 9.66 -8.20 5.68
N GLY A 414 10.42 -7.11 5.89
CA GLY A 414 11.68 -6.83 5.19
C GLY A 414 12.61 -8.04 5.00
N PRO A 415 12.99 -8.78 6.04
CA PRO A 415 13.86 -9.96 5.91
C PRO A 415 13.25 -11.10 5.08
N HIS A 416 11.94 -11.30 5.17
CA HIS A 416 11.21 -12.23 4.31
C HIS A 416 11.25 -11.75 2.84
N LEU A 417 10.89 -10.49 2.60
CA LEU A 417 10.90 -9.88 1.26
C LEU A 417 12.29 -9.93 0.61
N ARG A 418 13.36 -9.70 1.40
CA ARG A 418 14.75 -9.84 0.94
C ARG A 418 15.09 -11.26 0.52
N ALA A 419 14.72 -12.23 1.37
CA ALA A 419 14.98 -13.64 1.10
C ALA A 419 14.27 -14.07 -0.18
N LEU A 420 12.98 -13.74 -0.30
CA LEU A 420 12.18 -14.01 -1.49
C LEU A 420 12.79 -13.32 -2.72
N SER A 421 13.21 -12.06 -2.58
CA SER A 421 13.83 -11.30 -3.68
C SER A 421 15.09 -11.99 -4.21
N ARG A 422 15.97 -12.46 -3.31
CA ARG A 422 17.17 -13.23 -3.71
C ARG A 422 16.81 -14.54 -4.37
N THR A 423 15.91 -15.32 -3.77
CA THR A 423 15.46 -16.60 -4.34
C THR A 423 14.82 -16.43 -5.72
N ALA A 424 14.03 -15.38 -5.91
CA ALA A 424 13.44 -15.04 -7.20
C ALA A 424 14.50 -14.62 -8.24
N ALA A 425 15.47 -13.80 -7.83
CA ALA A 425 16.57 -13.39 -8.70
C ALA A 425 17.44 -14.59 -9.13
N GLU A 426 17.76 -15.49 -8.20
CA GLU A 426 18.50 -16.74 -8.47
C GLU A 426 17.76 -17.68 -9.42
N ALA A 427 16.42 -17.69 -9.36
CA ALA A 427 15.57 -18.39 -10.32
C ALA A 427 15.45 -17.68 -11.69
N GLY A 428 16.10 -16.53 -11.87
CA GLY A 428 16.12 -15.78 -13.13
C GLY A 428 14.99 -14.77 -13.31
N SER A 429 14.15 -14.56 -12.28
CA SER A 429 13.15 -13.49 -12.28
C SER A 429 13.82 -12.13 -12.13
N ARG A 430 13.27 -11.11 -12.80
CA ARG A 430 13.67 -9.69 -12.63
C ARG A 430 12.60 -8.85 -11.97
N LEU A 431 11.40 -9.42 -11.81
CA LEU A 431 10.22 -8.70 -11.37
C LEU A 431 9.31 -9.65 -10.60
N HIS A 432 8.89 -9.22 -9.42
CA HIS A 432 8.00 -9.97 -8.54
C HIS A 432 6.62 -9.31 -8.48
N LEU A 433 5.56 -10.08 -8.74
CA LEU A 433 4.17 -9.63 -8.69
C LEU A 433 3.52 -9.98 -7.35
N MET A 434 2.81 -9.00 -6.78
CA MET A 434 2.06 -9.18 -5.56
C MET A 434 0.61 -8.71 -5.70
N GLY A 435 -0.28 -9.23 -4.85
CA GLY A 435 -1.73 -8.97 -4.89
C GLY A 435 -2.19 -7.65 -4.24
N LEU A 436 -1.28 -6.72 -3.95
CA LEU A 436 -1.59 -5.46 -3.25
C LEU A 436 -2.59 -4.59 -4.02
N GLY A 437 -3.58 -4.02 -3.35
CA GLY A 437 -4.69 -3.27 -3.99
C GLY A 437 -5.95 -4.11 -4.26
N GLY A 438 -5.85 -5.44 -4.19
CA GLY A 438 -6.98 -6.33 -4.46
C GLY A 438 -8.07 -6.29 -3.37
N ASP A 439 -7.68 -6.19 -2.10
CA ASP A 439 -8.63 -6.06 -0.98
C ASP A 439 -9.33 -4.69 -1.01
N GLU A 440 -8.64 -3.61 -1.40
CA GLU A 440 -9.17 -2.24 -1.47
C GLU A 440 -10.20 -2.08 -2.60
N LEU A 441 -9.96 -2.77 -3.73
CA LEU A 441 -10.83 -2.70 -4.90
C LEU A 441 -12.01 -3.69 -4.83
N PHE A 442 -11.81 -4.89 -4.32
CA PHE A 442 -12.80 -5.98 -4.39
C PHE A 442 -13.32 -6.44 -3.03
N GLY A 443 -12.66 -6.06 -1.94
CA GLY A 443 -13.11 -6.31 -0.58
C GLY A 443 -14.24 -5.37 -0.15
N PRO A 444 -15.00 -5.75 0.90
CA PRO A 444 -16.05 -4.90 1.43
C PRO A 444 -15.49 -3.72 2.22
N LEU A 445 -15.88 -2.50 1.86
CA LEU A 445 -15.51 -1.29 2.58
C LEU A 445 -16.71 -0.69 3.33
N PRO A 446 -16.58 -0.24 4.60
CA PRO A 446 -17.68 0.32 5.38
C PRO A 446 -18.42 1.46 4.69
N ASN A 447 -17.69 2.41 4.08
CA ASN A 447 -18.31 3.54 3.39
C ASN A 447 -19.05 3.12 2.12
N GLY A 448 -18.84 1.89 1.62
CA GLY A 448 -19.64 1.32 0.53
C GLY A 448 -21.12 1.26 0.88
N LEU A 449 -21.49 1.00 2.13
CA LEU A 449 -22.89 1.04 2.57
C LEU A 449 -23.44 2.46 2.62
N TRP A 450 -22.61 3.43 3.03
CA TRP A 450 -22.97 4.84 3.05
C TRP A 450 -23.25 5.34 1.63
N ALA A 451 -22.41 5.00 0.65
CA ALA A 451 -22.61 5.37 -0.75
C ALA A 451 -23.81 4.64 -1.37
N MET A 452 -23.94 3.33 -1.12
CA MET A 452 -25.05 2.53 -1.63
C MET A 452 -26.41 3.01 -1.11
N LEU A 453 -26.51 3.47 0.14
CA LEU A 453 -27.77 4.03 0.66
C LEU A 453 -28.26 5.25 -0.15
N ARG A 454 -27.33 6.03 -0.71
CA ARG A 454 -27.63 7.24 -1.48
C ARG A 454 -27.86 6.94 -2.97
N ALA A 455 -27.09 6.01 -3.54
CA ALA A 455 -27.18 5.65 -4.95
C ALA A 455 -28.20 4.55 -5.26
N GLU A 456 -28.36 3.57 -4.37
CA GLU A 456 -29.12 2.33 -4.57
C GLU A 456 -29.91 1.93 -3.30
N PRO A 457 -30.82 2.78 -2.76
CA PRO A 457 -31.41 2.61 -1.43
C PRO A 457 -32.13 1.27 -1.23
N ARG A 458 -32.81 0.77 -2.27
CA ARG A 458 -33.52 -0.53 -2.21
C ARG A 458 -32.55 -1.69 -2.00
N ALA A 459 -31.40 -1.66 -2.66
CA ALA A 459 -30.35 -2.67 -2.47
C ALA A 459 -29.64 -2.48 -1.13
N ALA A 460 -29.42 -1.22 -0.71
CA ALA A 460 -28.69 -0.89 0.50
C ALA A 460 -29.32 -1.44 1.78
N LEU A 461 -30.65 -1.38 1.93
CA LEU A 461 -31.32 -1.77 3.18
C LEU A 461 -31.04 -3.23 3.58
N GLY A 462 -31.09 -4.16 2.62
CA GLY A 462 -30.77 -5.57 2.85
C GLY A 462 -29.30 -5.76 3.24
N GLN A 463 -28.40 -5.06 2.55
CA GLN A 463 -26.95 -5.12 2.82
C GLN A 463 -26.59 -4.54 4.19
N ILE A 464 -27.17 -3.38 4.54
CA ILE A 464 -26.99 -2.72 5.85
C ILE A 464 -27.49 -3.65 6.96
N ARG A 465 -28.68 -4.24 6.82
CA ARG A 465 -29.22 -5.18 7.81
C ARG A 465 -28.28 -6.36 8.02
N ARG A 466 -27.80 -6.97 6.94
CA ARG A 466 -26.88 -8.12 7.02
C ARG A 466 -25.54 -7.73 7.65
N ARG A 467 -24.92 -6.63 7.20
CA ARG A 467 -23.63 -6.17 7.74
C ARG A 467 -23.72 -5.77 9.22
N ARG A 468 -24.81 -5.11 9.60
CA ARG A 468 -25.11 -4.77 11.00
C ARG A 468 -25.13 -6.01 11.88
N LEU A 469 -25.82 -7.07 11.45
CA LEU A 469 -25.90 -8.33 12.21
C LEU A 469 -24.54 -9.04 12.29
N LEU A 470 -23.82 -9.12 11.16
CA LEU A 470 -22.48 -9.74 11.10
C LEU A 470 -21.47 -9.02 12.01
N ASN A 471 -21.51 -7.69 12.06
CA ASN A 471 -20.57 -6.89 12.86
C ASN A 471 -21.11 -6.52 14.25
N ARG A 472 -22.32 -7.00 14.60
CA ARG A 472 -22.99 -6.69 15.87
C ARG A 472 -23.13 -5.19 16.15
N TRP A 473 -23.30 -4.38 15.10
CA TRP A 473 -23.48 -2.93 15.23
C TRP A 473 -24.87 -2.61 15.83
N PRO A 474 -24.96 -1.76 16.88
CA PRO A 474 -26.22 -1.28 17.37
C PRO A 474 -26.95 -0.50 16.30
N LEU A 475 -28.27 -0.61 16.31
CA LEU A 475 -29.12 0.04 15.30
C LEU A 475 -28.91 1.56 15.33
N VAL A 476 -28.90 2.15 16.53
CA VAL A 476 -28.72 3.60 16.72
C VAL A 476 -27.37 4.07 16.19
N ALA A 477 -26.27 3.36 16.50
CA ALA A 477 -24.94 3.70 16.01
C ALA A 477 -24.86 3.61 14.47
N THR A 478 -25.48 2.57 13.90
CA THR A 478 -25.54 2.37 12.44
C THR A 478 -26.29 3.51 11.76
N VAL A 479 -27.49 3.85 12.24
CA VAL A 479 -28.31 4.93 11.69
C VAL A 479 -27.60 6.27 11.82
N ARG A 480 -27.00 6.56 12.98
CA ARG A 480 -26.25 7.79 13.23
C ARG A 480 -25.10 7.95 12.24
N GLY A 481 -24.28 6.92 12.04
CA GLY A 481 -23.15 7.02 11.13
C GLY A 481 -23.56 7.07 9.65
N LEU A 482 -24.64 6.40 9.24
CA LEU A 482 -25.16 6.52 7.88
C LEU A 482 -25.77 7.91 7.58
N ALA A 483 -26.40 8.51 8.59
CA ALA A 483 -27.00 9.83 8.54
C ALA A 483 -26.00 10.98 8.77
N ASP A 484 -24.75 10.67 9.14
CA ASP A 484 -23.73 11.68 9.40
C ASP A 484 -23.47 12.55 8.16
N ARG A 485 -23.50 13.86 8.37
CA ARG A 485 -23.30 14.94 7.37
C ARG A 485 -22.08 15.80 7.68
N SER A 486 -21.21 15.35 8.60
CA SER A 486 -19.95 16.03 8.90
C SER A 486 -19.17 16.30 7.62
N ARG A 487 -18.54 17.47 7.53
CA ARG A 487 -17.61 17.83 6.45
C ARG A 487 -16.23 17.24 6.73
N PHE A 488 -15.39 17.16 5.71
CA PHE A 488 -14.05 16.59 5.83
C PHE A 488 -13.18 17.30 6.90
N PRO A 489 -13.14 18.65 6.99
CA PRO A 489 -12.42 19.34 8.07
C PRO A 489 -12.91 18.98 9.48
N SER A 490 -14.21 18.70 9.66
CA SER A 490 -14.75 18.28 10.95
C SER A 490 -14.22 16.90 11.35
N ALA A 491 -14.02 16.00 10.38
CA ALA A 491 -13.43 14.68 10.63
C ALA A 491 -11.95 14.80 11.06
N LEU A 492 -11.18 15.70 10.44
CA LEU A 492 -9.79 15.97 10.83
C LEU A 492 -9.69 16.49 12.27
N ARG A 493 -10.54 17.48 12.65
CA ARG A 493 -10.62 17.96 14.05
C ARG A 493 -10.98 16.82 15.01
N ALA A 494 -11.86 15.92 14.59
CA ALA A 494 -12.29 14.79 15.39
C ALA A 494 -11.16 13.77 15.62
N VAL A 495 -10.31 13.51 14.61
CA VAL A 495 -9.09 12.70 14.75
C VAL A 495 -8.10 13.40 15.69
N ALA A 496 -7.86 14.70 15.50
CA ALA A 496 -6.95 15.50 16.32
C ALA A 496 -7.31 15.45 17.82
N GLY A 497 -8.62 15.49 18.12
CA GLY A 497 -9.15 15.40 19.48
C GLY A 497 -9.09 13.99 20.10
N ARG A 498 -8.93 12.94 19.28
CA ARG A 498 -8.95 11.54 19.73
C ARG A 498 -7.61 10.81 19.63
N LEU A 499 -6.51 11.49 19.28
CA LEU A 499 -5.21 10.85 19.00
C LEU A 499 -4.71 9.88 20.08
N THR A 500 -5.02 10.14 21.35
CA THR A 500 -4.62 9.32 22.52
C THR A 500 -5.81 8.63 23.19
N SER A 501 -7.02 8.73 22.62
CA SER A 501 -8.19 8.05 23.14
C SER A 501 -8.12 6.55 22.84
N PRO A 502 -8.73 5.70 23.69
CA PRO A 502 -8.86 4.27 23.40
C PRO A 502 -9.41 4.01 21.99
N PRO A 503 -9.05 2.88 21.36
CA PRO A 503 -9.60 2.52 20.07
C PRO A 503 -11.13 2.42 20.13
N PRO A 504 -11.83 2.77 19.04
CA PRO A 504 -13.28 2.66 18.99
C PRO A 504 -13.70 1.21 19.23
N GLN A 505 -14.83 1.03 19.89
CA GLN A 505 -15.31 -0.31 20.17
C GLN A 505 -15.82 -0.97 18.88
N ARG A 506 -15.75 -2.31 18.79
CA ARG A 506 -16.15 -3.07 17.58
C ARG A 506 -17.57 -2.80 17.09
N TRP A 507 -18.43 -2.33 17.98
CA TRP A 507 -19.82 -2.05 17.74
C TRP A 507 -20.07 -0.64 17.16
N GLU A 508 -19.03 0.20 17.07
CA GLU A 508 -19.09 1.50 16.40
C GLU A 508 -18.92 1.32 14.90
N ALA A 509 -19.95 1.70 14.13
CA ALA A 509 -19.90 1.62 12.68
C ALA A 509 -19.13 2.83 12.11
N GLY A 510 -17.90 2.59 11.67
CA GLY A 510 -17.04 3.62 11.07
C GLY A 510 -17.50 4.01 9.67
N PHE A 511 -18.43 4.98 9.58
CA PHE A 511 -18.88 5.60 8.33
C PHE A 511 -18.29 7.00 8.10
N GLY A 512 -17.25 7.36 8.84
CA GLY A 512 -16.59 8.67 8.78
C GLY A 512 -15.82 8.89 7.48
N TRP A 513 -15.30 10.11 7.31
CA TRP A 513 -14.48 10.43 6.15
C TRP A 513 -13.15 9.68 6.15
N THR A 514 -12.39 9.77 7.23
CA THR A 514 -11.08 9.11 7.36
C THR A 514 -11.12 8.07 8.48
N GLY A 515 -10.15 7.16 8.48
CA GLY A 515 -9.95 6.19 9.56
C GLY A 515 -9.68 6.84 10.91
N GLU A 516 -9.89 6.07 11.97
CA GLU A 516 -9.64 6.51 13.34
C GLU A 516 -8.15 6.41 13.71
N ALA A 517 -7.32 7.25 13.12
CA ALA A 517 -5.88 7.24 13.40
C ALA A 517 -5.58 7.53 14.88
N ARG A 518 -4.65 6.77 15.48
CA ARG A 518 -4.21 6.88 16.88
C ARG A 518 -2.71 6.82 17.00
N LEU A 519 -2.17 7.59 17.93
CA LEU A 519 -0.77 7.52 18.34
C LEU A 519 -0.54 6.39 19.36
N PRO A 520 0.65 5.77 19.39
CA PRO A 520 0.95 4.75 20.39
C PRO A 520 0.98 5.32 21.80
N ALA A 521 0.72 4.47 22.79
CA ALA A 521 0.71 4.83 24.21
C ALA A 521 2.06 5.37 24.73
N TRP A 522 3.17 5.05 24.05
CA TRP A 522 4.51 5.58 24.35
C TRP A 522 4.84 6.86 23.57
N SER A 523 3.86 7.54 22.95
CA SER A 523 4.08 8.86 22.34
C SER A 523 4.24 9.92 23.42
N THR A 524 5.22 10.81 23.27
CA THR A 524 5.39 11.94 24.19
C THR A 524 4.28 12.99 24.00
N PRO A 525 4.02 13.86 24.99
CA PRO A 525 3.13 15.01 24.81
C PRO A 525 3.53 15.90 23.63
N ARG A 526 4.83 16.02 23.34
CA ARG A 526 5.35 16.75 22.17
C ARG A 526 4.89 16.12 20.85
N ALA A 527 5.06 14.80 20.68
CA ALA A 527 4.61 14.12 19.47
C ALA A 527 3.09 14.27 19.26
N VAL A 528 2.31 14.12 20.33
CA VAL A 528 0.86 14.32 20.30
C VAL A 528 0.51 15.75 19.89
N ALA A 529 1.20 16.76 20.43
CA ALA A 529 0.97 18.16 20.10
C ALA A 529 1.30 18.48 18.63
N LEU A 530 2.41 17.95 18.10
CA LEU A 530 2.82 18.13 16.70
C LEU A 530 1.74 17.59 15.74
N VAL A 531 1.32 16.33 15.95
CA VAL A 531 0.33 15.69 15.07
C VAL A 531 -1.04 16.34 15.21
N ARG A 532 -1.45 16.69 16.44
CA ARG A 532 -2.72 17.39 16.68
C ARG A 532 -2.76 18.73 15.96
N ARG A 533 -1.68 19.51 16.08
CA ARG A 533 -1.55 20.81 15.43
C ARG A 533 -1.62 20.68 13.92
N ALA A 534 -0.89 19.74 13.33
CA ALA A 534 -0.93 19.50 11.89
C ALA A 534 -2.34 19.16 11.39
N LEU A 535 -3.07 18.29 12.09
CA LEU A 535 -4.47 17.96 11.75
C LEU A 535 -5.40 19.17 11.87
N TRP A 536 -5.19 20.04 12.86
CA TRP A 536 -5.97 21.26 13.01
C TRP A 536 -5.65 22.29 11.93
N GLU A 537 -4.37 22.49 11.59
CA GLU A 537 -3.96 23.41 10.53
C GLU A 537 -4.60 23.02 9.18
N GLU A 538 -4.61 21.73 8.84
CA GLU A 538 -5.31 21.24 7.64
C GLU A 538 -6.83 21.45 7.70
N ALA A 539 -7.43 21.27 8.88
CA ALA A 539 -8.85 21.51 9.05
C ALA A 539 -9.24 22.99 8.95
N GLU A 540 -8.42 23.90 9.50
CA GLU A 540 -8.64 25.35 9.43
C GLU A 540 -8.33 25.90 8.02
N ALA A 541 -7.37 25.30 7.32
CA ALA A 541 -7.10 25.59 5.91
C ALA A 541 -8.24 25.13 4.97
N GLY A 542 -9.24 24.43 5.48
CA GLY A 542 -10.37 23.95 4.69
C GLY A 542 -9.99 22.79 3.76
N ALA A 543 -9.13 21.88 4.22
CA ALA A 543 -8.73 20.71 3.43
C ALA A 543 -9.94 19.98 2.83
N GLU A 544 -9.80 19.57 1.57
CA GLU A 544 -10.82 18.85 0.82
C GLU A 544 -10.49 17.34 0.75
N PRO A 545 -11.51 16.47 0.71
CA PRO A 545 -11.31 15.03 0.56
C PRO A 545 -10.82 14.68 -0.86
N LEU A 546 -10.14 13.54 -0.99
CA LEU A 546 -9.74 12.97 -2.28
C LEU A 546 -10.87 12.69 -3.29
N ASP A 547 -12.13 12.61 -2.84
CA ASP A 547 -13.31 12.41 -3.70
C ASP A 547 -14.52 13.12 -3.08
N GLY A 548 -15.54 13.42 -3.90
CA GLY A 548 -16.75 14.11 -3.46
C GLY A 548 -17.62 13.32 -2.47
N ASP A 549 -17.36 12.02 -2.31
CA ASP A 549 -18.04 11.19 -1.32
C ASP A 549 -17.11 10.33 -0.45
N ARG A 550 -17.63 9.84 0.69
CA ARG A 550 -16.85 9.12 1.71
C ARG A 550 -16.30 7.77 1.23
N PHE A 551 -16.99 7.13 0.29
CA PHE A 551 -16.57 5.85 -0.25
C PHE A 551 -15.44 6.05 -1.26
N GLY A 552 -15.59 6.99 -2.19
CA GLY A 552 -14.53 7.39 -3.10
C GLY A 552 -13.29 7.84 -2.34
N HIS A 553 -13.45 8.66 -1.30
CA HIS A 553 -12.36 9.11 -0.45
C HIS A 553 -11.64 7.94 0.23
N GLN A 554 -12.39 7.03 0.87
CA GLN A 554 -11.83 5.85 1.53
C GLN A 554 -11.03 4.98 0.55
N VAL A 555 -11.56 4.71 -0.65
CA VAL A 555 -10.85 3.89 -1.64
C VAL A 555 -9.57 4.57 -2.09
N LEU A 556 -9.60 5.87 -2.41
CA LEU A 556 -8.41 6.60 -2.86
C LEU A 556 -7.37 6.75 -1.74
N GLU A 557 -7.79 6.97 -0.50
CA GLU A 557 -6.88 7.03 0.66
C GLU A 557 -6.17 5.68 0.85
N TYR A 558 -6.88 4.56 0.73
CA TYR A 558 -6.28 3.22 0.84
C TYR A 558 -5.36 2.93 -0.34
N LEU A 559 -5.77 3.24 -1.57
CA LEU A 559 -4.91 3.06 -2.74
C LEU A 559 -3.63 3.90 -2.65
N ALA A 560 -3.71 5.14 -2.14
CA ALA A 560 -2.54 5.99 -1.92
C ALA A 560 -1.60 5.44 -0.84
N PHE A 561 -2.15 4.87 0.23
CA PHE A 561 -1.36 4.15 1.23
C PHE A 561 -0.66 2.95 0.60
N GLU A 562 -1.37 2.12 -0.16
CA GLU A 562 -0.80 0.94 -0.82
C GLU A 562 0.22 1.29 -1.92
N GLY A 563 0.01 2.40 -2.65
CA GLY A 563 1.03 2.90 -3.57
C GLY A 563 2.29 3.37 -2.86
N THR A 564 2.18 3.98 -1.69
CA THR A 564 3.35 4.33 -0.87
C THR A 564 4.09 3.08 -0.40
N THR A 565 3.38 2.09 0.12
CA THR A 565 3.94 0.78 0.49
C THR A 565 4.62 0.13 -0.71
N MET A 566 4.04 0.23 -1.90
CA MET A 566 4.63 -0.33 -3.11
C MET A 566 5.92 0.36 -3.51
N ARG A 567 5.97 1.70 -3.47
CA ARG A 567 7.21 2.46 -3.75
C ARG A 567 8.31 2.08 -2.76
N GLN A 568 8.00 2.10 -1.46
CA GLN A 568 8.96 1.73 -0.42
C GLN A 568 9.48 0.30 -0.61
N THR A 569 8.59 -0.67 -0.86
CA THR A 569 8.95 -2.07 -1.09
C THR A 569 9.83 -2.23 -2.33
N SER A 570 9.43 -1.64 -3.46
CA SER A 570 10.21 -1.74 -4.70
C SER A 570 11.63 -1.21 -4.52
N ARG A 571 11.79 -0.04 -3.88
CA ARG A 571 13.11 0.59 -3.67
C ARG A 571 13.95 -0.16 -2.63
N ALA A 572 13.33 -0.57 -1.53
CA ALA A 572 14.01 -1.36 -0.50
C ALA A 572 14.49 -2.72 -1.04
N MET A 573 13.73 -3.33 -1.96
CA MET A 573 14.03 -4.66 -2.48
C MET A 573 14.89 -4.66 -3.74
N ALA A 574 14.97 -3.53 -4.47
CA ALA A 574 15.76 -3.41 -5.70
C ALA A 574 17.22 -3.92 -5.57
N PRO A 575 17.97 -3.64 -4.48
CA PRO A 575 19.34 -4.16 -4.31
C PRO A 575 19.45 -5.69 -4.29
N PHE A 576 18.34 -6.41 -4.10
CA PHE A 576 18.30 -7.88 -4.06
C PHE A 576 17.90 -8.50 -5.41
N GLY A 577 17.85 -7.71 -6.48
CA GLY A 577 17.83 -8.21 -7.86
C GLY A 577 16.45 -8.32 -8.52
N VAL A 578 15.37 -8.03 -7.80
CA VAL A 578 14.00 -7.99 -8.36
C VAL A 578 13.29 -6.68 -8.04
N GLY A 579 12.61 -6.13 -9.04
CA GLY A 579 11.64 -5.04 -8.83
C GLY A 579 10.30 -5.61 -8.37
N TRP A 580 9.64 -4.96 -7.41
CA TRP A 580 8.34 -5.40 -6.92
C TRP A 580 7.20 -4.58 -7.51
N GLU A 581 6.12 -5.24 -7.90
CA GLU A 581 5.01 -4.61 -8.62
C GLU A 581 3.65 -5.17 -8.21
N ALA A 582 2.63 -4.30 -8.20
CA ALA A 582 1.26 -4.63 -7.83
C ALA A 582 0.28 -4.25 -8.96
N PRO A 583 -0.08 -5.19 -9.87
CA PRO A 583 -0.98 -4.93 -10.99
C PRO A 583 -2.36 -4.38 -10.63
N PHE A 584 -2.88 -4.66 -9.42
CA PHE A 584 -4.17 -4.10 -8.99
C PHE A 584 -4.11 -2.59 -8.72
N LEU A 585 -2.93 -2.01 -8.53
CA LEU A 585 -2.72 -0.58 -8.36
C LEU A 585 -2.61 0.19 -9.70
N ASP A 586 -2.76 -0.50 -10.83
CA ASP A 586 -2.75 0.13 -12.15
C ASP A 586 -4.06 0.91 -12.39
N ASP A 587 -3.95 2.13 -12.94
CA ASP A 587 -5.07 3.06 -13.10
C ASP A 587 -6.27 2.43 -13.84
N ARG A 588 -6.00 1.63 -14.88
CA ARG A 588 -7.06 0.94 -15.65
C ARG A 588 -7.77 -0.17 -14.88
N VAL A 589 -7.08 -0.82 -13.95
CA VAL A 589 -7.70 -1.83 -13.06
C VAL A 589 -8.57 -1.13 -12.03
N ILE A 590 -8.08 -0.03 -11.44
CA ILE A 590 -8.82 0.82 -10.51
C ILE A 590 -10.09 1.37 -11.16
N GLU A 591 -9.98 1.98 -12.35
CA GLU A 591 -11.13 2.52 -13.09
C GLU A 591 -12.16 1.44 -13.44
N ALA A 592 -11.70 0.27 -13.91
CA ALA A 592 -12.59 -0.84 -14.23
C ALA A 592 -13.37 -1.31 -12.98
N ALA A 593 -12.68 -1.48 -11.85
CA ALA A 593 -13.29 -1.91 -10.60
C ALA A 593 -14.26 -0.87 -10.02
N LEU A 594 -13.92 0.43 -10.10
CA LEU A 594 -14.76 1.53 -9.60
C LEU A 594 -16.00 1.80 -10.46
N SER A 595 -15.98 1.42 -11.74
CA SER A 595 -17.13 1.58 -12.63
C SER A 595 -18.29 0.62 -12.34
N ALA A 596 -18.04 -0.46 -11.60
CA ALA A 596 -19.03 -1.47 -11.28
C ALA A 596 -20.11 -0.94 -10.33
N ARG A 597 -21.37 -1.33 -10.57
CA ARG A 597 -22.49 -1.04 -9.66
C ARG A 597 -22.17 -1.49 -8.24
N LEU A 598 -22.29 -0.58 -7.26
CA LEU A 598 -21.85 -0.81 -5.88
C LEU A 598 -22.52 -2.03 -5.25
N SER A 599 -23.84 -2.16 -5.44
CA SER A 599 -24.62 -3.29 -4.91
C SER A 599 -24.18 -4.66 -5.45
N GLN A 600 -23.60 -4.69 -6.66
CA GLN A 600 -23.14 -5.90 -7.33
C GLN A 600 -21.64 -6.14 -7.12
N ARG A 601 -20.86 -5.06 -6.95
CA ARG A 601 -19.41 -5.12 -6.68
C ARG A 601 -19.12 -5.72 -5.30
N MET A 602 -19.88 -5.32 -4.29
CA MET A 602 -19.64 -5.69 -2.89
C MET A 602 -20.91 -6.13 -2.16
N PRO A 603 -21.71 -7.07 -2.69
CA PRO A 603 -22.79 -7.66 -1.92
C PRO A 603 -22.25 -8.32 -0.65
N THR A 604 -22.95 -8.13 0.46
CA THR A 604 -22.58 -8.74 1.73
C THR A 604 -22.66 -10.26 1.58
N GLY A 605 -21.62 -10.96 2.02
CA GLY A 605 -21.52 -12.42 2.09
C GLY A 605 -21.27 -13.16 0.79
N SER A 606 -20.83 -12.46 -0.25
CA SER A 606 -20.09 -13.07 -1.35
C SER A 606 -18.63 -12.62 -1.25
N PHE A 607 -17.69 -13.54 -1.47
CA PHE A 607 -16.27 -13.21 -1.44
C PHE A 607 -15.85 -12.63 -2.80
N LYS A 608 -15.51 -11.34 -2.84
CA LYS A 608 -14.99 -10.60 -4.01
C LYS A 608 -15.70 -10.93 -5.34
N PRO A 609 -17.04 -10.76 -5.44
CA PRO A 609 -17.81 -11.27 -6.58
C PRO A 609 -17.43 -10.66 -7.93
N LEU A 610 -16.96 -9.40 -7.96
CA LEU A 610 -16.45 -8.80 -9.18
C LEU A 610 -15.14 -9.45 -9.64
N LEU A 611 -14.21 -9.74 -8.73
CA LEU A 611 -12.96 -10.43 -9.08
C LEU A 611 -13.24 -11.88 -9.50
N VAL A 612 -14.10 -12.59 -8.76
CA VAL A 612 -14.55 -13.95 -9.12
C VAL A 612 -15.15 -13.95 -10.54
N ALA A 613 -16.09 -13.05 -10.82
CA ALA A 613 -16.68 -12.94 -12.16
C ALA A 613 -15.62 -12.59 -13.23
N ALA A 614 -14.68 -11.71 -12.91
CA ALA A 614 -13.59 -11.35 -13.83
C ALA A 614 -12.70 -12.55 -14.15
N MET A 615 -12.43 -13.43 -13.19
CA MET A 615 -11.49 -14.53 -13.32
C MET A 615 -12.09 -15.86 -13.79
N ARG A 616 -13.42 -15.96 -13.92
CA ARG A 616 -14.08 -17.16 -14.49
C ARG A 616 -13.51 -17.54 -15.85
N GLY A 617 -13.09 -18.80 -16.00
CA GLY A 617 -12.45 -19.31 -17.21
C GLY A 617 -10.95 -18.99 -17.33
N ILE A 618 -10.35 -18.34 -16.33
CA ILE A 618 -8.89 -18.17 -16.18
C ILE A 618 -8.42 -18.89 -14.92
N VAL A 619 -9.03 -18.59 -13.78
CA VAL A 619 -8.80 -19.30 -12.53
C VAL A 619 -9.78 -20.48 -12.48
N PRO A 620 -9.34 -21.69 -12.08
CA PRO A 620 -10.23 -22.83 -11.88
C PRO A 620 -11.39 -22.52 -10.93
N ASP A 621 -12.59 -22.99 -11.28
CA ASP A 621 -13.82 -22.69 -10.54
C ASP A 621 -13.74 -23.16 -9.08
N ASP A 622 -13.08 -24.28 -8.82
CA ASP A 622 -12.91 -24.81 -7.47
C ASP A 622 -12.03 -23.94 -6.57
N VAL A 623 -11.05 -23.21 -7.13
CA VAL A 623 -10.25 -22.19 -6.44
C VAL A 623 -11.06 -20.90 -6.26
N LEU A 624 -11.89 -20.54 -7.24
CA LEU A 624 -12.77 -19.36 -7.17
C LEU A 624 -13.90 -19.51 -6.15
N ASP A 625 -14.38 -20.72 -5.93
CA ASP A 625 -15.46 -21.05 -4.99
C ASP A 625 -15.02 -20.97 -3.52
N ARG A 626 -13.78 -20.57 -3.26
CA ARG A 626 -13.26 -20.32 -1.91
C ARG A 626 -14.11 -19.31 -1.14
N THR A 627 -14.51 -19.68 0.08
CA THR A 627 -15.32 -18.83 0.98
C THR A 627 -14.64 -18.48 2.31
N ASP A 628 -13.41 -18.97 2.54
CA ASP A 628 -12.62 -18.72 3.75
C ASP A 628 -11.38 -17.87 3.43
N LYS A 629 -10.69 -17.35 4.45
CA LYS A 629 -9.40 -16.65 4.33
C LYS A 629 -8.55 -16.97 5.55
N GLY A 630 -7.24 -17.14 5.34
CA GLY A 630 -6.27 -17.36 6.40
C GLY A 630 -5.91 -16.08 7.14
N GLU A 631 -5.31 -16.25 8.31
CA GLU A 631 -4.74 -15.19 9.14
C GLU A 631 -3.30 -15.57 9.47
N PHE A 632 -2.40 -14.59 9.44
CA PHE A 632 -0.95 -14.77 9.62
C PHE A 632 -0.46 -14.16 10.95
N SER A 633 -1.36 -14.08 11.94
CA SER A 633 -1.03 -13.53 13.24
C SER A 633 -0.05 -14.40 14.03
N ALA A 634 -0.02 -15.71 13.77
CA ALA A 634 0.88 -16.63 14.47
C ALA A 634 2.35 -16.25 14.20
N GLU A 635 2.66 -15.94 12.94
CA GLU A 635 3.97 -15.51 12.46
C GLU A 635 4.37 -14.17 13.08
N LEU A 636 3.41 -13.25 13.16
CA LEU A 636 3.61 -11.97 13.83
C LEU A 636 3.97 -12.18 15.31
N TYR A 637 3.15 -12.90 16.08
CA TYR A 637 3.38 -13.08 17.51
C TYR A 637 4.65 -13.87 17.83
N GLU A 638 4.96 -14.88 17.02
CA GLU A 638 6.19 -15.65 17.16
C GLU A 638 7.42 -14.80 16.80
N GLY A 639 7.32 -13.97 15.76
CA GLY A 639 8.31 -12.94 15.44
C GLY A 639 8.52 -11.98 16.61
N LEU A 640 7.44 -11.41 17.15
CA LEU A 640 7.45 -10.54 18.34
C LEU A 640 8.15 -11.20 19.54
N ALA A 641 7.87 -12.48 19.78
CA ALA A 641 8.47 -13.23 20.88
C ALA A 641 9.99 -13.36 20.70
N ARG A 642 10.46 -13.69 19.49
CA ARG A 642 11.89 -13.84 19.16
C ARG A 642 12.64 -12.52 19.14
N GLY A 643 12.01 -11.47 18.64
CA GLY A 643 12.58 -10.14 18.53
C GLY A 643 12.51 -9.32 19.82
N ARG A 644 11.88 -9.83 20.89
CA ARG A 644 11.61 -9.06 22.11
C ARG A 644 12.87 -8.53 22.78
N GLU A 645 13.90 -9.37 22.93
CA GLU A 645 15.15 -8.99 23.59
C GLU A 645 15.82 -7.82 22.85
N ALA A 646 16.00 -7.95 21.54
CA ALA A 646 16.56 -6.90 20.71
C ALA A 646 15.69 -5.63 20.68
N ALA A 647 14.36 -5.77 20.75
CA ALA A 647 13.45 -4.62 20.87
C ALA A 647 13.62 -3.88 22.21
N VAL A 648 13.83 -4.62 23.30
CA VAL A 648 14.08 -4.04 24.62
C VAL A 648 15.45 -3.37 24.68
N GLU A 649 16.47 -3.98 24.06
CA GLU A 649 17.80 -3.37 23.92
C GLU A 649 17.77 -2.07 23.12
N MET A 650 16.99 -2.03 22.02
CA MET A 650 16.78 -0.82 21.22
C MET A 650 16.30 0.38 22.06
N CYS A 651 15.48 0.13 23.10
CA CYS A 651 14.99 1.20 23.98
C CYS A 651 16.12 1.91 24.75
N ALA A 652 17.28 1.28 24.97
CA ALA A 652 18.40 1.91 25.68
C ALA A 652 19.02 3.08 24.90
N ALA A 653 18.90 3.08 23.58
CA ALA A 653 19.47 4.09 22.69
C ALA A 653 18.45 4.55 21.63
N LEU A 654 17.21 4.79 22.04
CA LEU A 654 16.09 5.09 21.14
C LEU A 654 16.26 6.46 20.46
N ARG A 655 16.44 6.51 19.12
CA ARG A 655 16.59 7.78 18.37
C ARG A 655 15.29 8.59 18.37
N LEU A 656 14.13 7.92 18.34
CA LEU A 656 12.83 8.56 18.60
C LEU A 656 12.77 9.23 19.98
N GLY A 657 13.40 8.62 20.98
CA GLY A 657 13.48 9.15 22.34
C GLY A 657 14.38 10.38 22.43
N ALA A 658 15.55 10.34 21.77
CA ALA A 658 16.44 11.50 21.67
C ALA A 658 15.79 12.70 20.98
N ARG A 659 14.86 12.47 20.05
CA ARG A 659 14.04 13.52 19.41
C ARG A 659 12.82 13.95 20.24
N GLY A 660 12.61 13.36 21.42
CA GLY A 660 11.49 13.63 22.29
C GLY A 660 10.14 13.28 21.66
N LEU A 661 10.09 12.29 20.76
CA LEU A 661 8.85 11.85 20.08
C LEU A 661 8.25 10.58 20.70
N ALA A 662 9.08 9.73 21.31
CA ALA A 662 8.64 8.53 22.02
C ALA A 662 9.29 8.42 23.41
N ASP A 663 8.54 7.93 24.39
CA ASP A 663 9.04 7.61 25.72
C ASP A 663 9.63 6.19 25.72
N ALA A 664 10.95 6.11 25.91
CA ALA A 664 11.68 4.84 25.88
C ALA A 664 11.30 3.90 27.05
N GLY A 665 10.97 4.45 28.22
CA GLY A 665 10.53 3.69 29.38
C GLY A 665 9.14 3.08 29.17
N ALA A 666 8.21 3.88 28.63
CA ALA A 666 6.86 3.42 28.28
C ALA A 666 6.90 2.35 27.18
N LEU A 667 7.72 2.53 26.14
CA LEU A 667 7.91 1.52 25.10
C LEU A 667 8.51 0.23 25.68
N ARG A 668 9.56 0.34 26.50
CA ARG A 668 10.16 -0.81 27.19
C ARG A 668 9.15 -1.55 28.06
N ASN A 669 8.31 -0.83 28.80
CA ASN A 669 7.26 -1.42 29.61
C ASN A 669 6.21 -2.13 28.75
N ALA A 670 5.80 -1.55 27.62
CA ALA A 670 4.89 -2.18 26.67
C ALA A 670 5.49 -3.45 26.04
N LEU A 671 6.81 -3.48 25.77
CA LEU A 671 7.50 -4.67 25.26
C LEU A 671 7.62 -5.79 26.31
N LEU A 672 7.85 -5.44 27.58
CA LEU A 672 7.96 -6.41 28.67
C LEU A 672 6.58 -6.91 29.14
N SER A 673 5.59 -6.02 29.14
CA SER A 673 4.20 -6.27 29.51
C SER A 673 3.26 -5.79 28.38
N PRO A 674 3.12 -6.59 27.30
CA PRO A 674 2.27 -6.23 26.17
C PRO A 674 0.83 -5.89 26.62
N PRO A 675 0.31 -4.72 26.26
CA PRO A 675 -1.07 -4.38 26.57
C PRO A 675 -2.04 -5.29 25.81
N ASP A 676 -3.19 -5.59 26.43
CA ASP A 676 -4.33 -6.23 25.76
C ASP A 676 -5.07 -5.22 24.87
N GLU A 677 -4.33 -4.61 23.94
CA GLU A 677 -4.82 -3.64 22.97
C GLU A 677 -4.69 -4.20 21.55
N GLY A 678 -5.80 -4.23 20.82
CA GLY A 678 -5.84 -4.77 19.45
C GLY A 678 -4.95 -4.05 18.43
N ARG A 679 -4.37 -2.88 18.77
CA ARG A 679 -3.48 -2.09 17.93
C ARG A 679 -2.01 -2.16 18.33
N TYR A 680 -1.69 -2.84 19.43
CA TYR A 680 -0.33 -2.87 19.99
C TYR A 680 0.73 -3.24 18.95
N ALA A 681 0.51 -4.30 18.16
CA ALA A 681 1.48 -4.68 17.15
C ALA A 681 1.59 -3.62 16.06
N ALA A 682 0.48 -3.13 15.48
CA ALA A 682 0.55 -2.08 14.46
C ALA A 682 1.31 -0.83 14.95
N HIS A 683 1.12 -0.45 16.21
CA HIS A 683 1.85 0.67 16.83
C HIS A 683 3.34 0.37 17.00
N LEU A 684 3.67 -0.85 17.37
CA LEU A 684 5.06 -1.31 17.44
C LEU A 684 5.69 -1.35 16.04
N GLU A 685 4.92 -1.67 15.00
CA GLU A 685 5.38 -1.69 13.61
C GLU A 685 5.81 -0.33 13.15
N THR A 686 4.92 0.66 13.27
CA THR A 686 5.23 2.03 12.90
C THR A 686 6.40 2.58 13.72
N THR A 687 6.48 2.23 15.01
CA THR A 687 7.59 2.65 15.88
C THR A 687 8.93 2.07 15.44
N VAL A 688 8.99 0.76 15.17
CA VAL A 688 10.20 0.09 14.70
C VAL A 688 10.58 0.56 13.29
N ALA A 689 9.60 0.80 12.41
CA ALA A 689 9.83 1.35 11.08
C ALA A 689 10.49 2.73 11.14
N VAL A 690 9.97 3.63 11.99
CA VAL A 690 10.53 4.97 12.17
C VAL A 690 11.91 4.92 12.82
N GLU A 691 12.09 4.10 13.86
CA GLU A 691 13.39 3.96 14.53
C GLU A 691 14.45 3.35 13.60
N ALA A 692 14.07 2.38 12.76
CA ALA A 692 14.96 1.81 11.75
C ALA A 692 15.35 2.83 10.68
N TRP A 693 14.39 3.63 10.19
CA TRP A 693 14.68 4.72 9.25
C TRP A 693 15.63 5.74 9.88
N LEU A 694 15.38 6.15 11.13
CA LEU A 694 16.28 7.06 11.85
C LEU A 694 17.70 6.53 11.99
N ARG A 695 17.91 5.21 11.93
CA ARG A 695 19.22 4.53 11.95
C ARG A 695 19.85 4.35 10.58
N SER A 696 19.09 4.58 9.51
CA SER A 696 19.55 4.36 8.15
C SER A 696 20.34 5.55 7.60
N PRO A 697 21.19 5.32 6.59
CA PRO A 697 21.88 6.40 5.89
C PRO A 697 20.92 7.35 5.15
N HIS A 698 19.68 6.95 4.86
CA HIS A 698 18.71 7.77 4.12
C HIS A 698 18.11 8.92 4.93
N THR A 699 18.45 9.04 6.22
CA THR A 699 18.24 10.27 6.99
C THR A 699 19.08 11.44 6.47
N ARG A 700 20.19 11.14 5.79
CA ARG A 700 21.07 12.09 5.09
C ARG A 700 21.16 11.66 3.63
N PRO A 701 20.09 11.87 2.84
CA PRO A 701 20.04 11.37 1.47
C PRO A 701 21.11 12.02 0.61
N ALA A 702 21.67 11.26 -0.32
CA ALA A 702 22.67 11.72 -1.28
C ALA A 702 22.22 11.42 -2.70
N LEU A 703 22.65 12.27 -3.65
CA LEU A 703 22.42 12.01 -5.08
C LEU A 703 23.22 10.76 -5.52
N PRO A 704 22.67 9.91 -6.42
CA PRO A 704 23.38 8.76 -6.94
C PRO A 704 24.76 9.11 -7.50
N GLY A 705 25.77 8.28 -7.20
CA GLY A 705 27.16 8.50 -7.61
C GLY A 705 27.95 9.48 -6.74
N THR A 706 27.34 10.11 -5.74
CA THR A 706 28.07 10.87 -4.72
C THR A 706 28.78 9.88 -3.77
N PRO A 707 30.10 9.99 -3.53
CA PRO A 707 30.76 9.15 -2.54
C PRO A 707 30.12 9.37 -1.17
N PRO A 708 29.95 8.30 -0.34
CA PRO A 708 29.40 8.47 0.99
C PRO A 708 30.27 9.47 1.73
N SER A 709 29.68 10.58 2.16
CA SER A 709 30.35 11.44 3.13
C SER A 709 30.72 10.54 4.30
N GLY A 710 32.01 10.43 4.61
CA GLY A 710 32.47 9.70 5.80
C GLY A 710 31.69 10.15 7.03
N PRO A 711 31.67 9.37 8.13
CA PRO A 711 30.96 9.75 9.34
C PRO A 711 31.45 11.14 9.78
N ARG A 712 30.68 12.18 9.44
CA ARG A 712 30.77 13.47 10.11
C ARG A 712 30.13 13.21 11.45
N ASP A 713 30.96 13.30 12.48
CA ASP A 713 30.64 13.10 13.88
C ASP A 713 29.24 13.62 14.20
N ILE A 714 28.57 12.87 15.07
CA ILE A 714 27.35 13.31 15.76
C ILE A 714 27.63 14.74 16.21
N GLU A 715 26.82 15.70 15.73
CA GLU A 715 26.84 17.07 16.24
C GLU A 715 26.74 16.98 17.76
N ALA A 716 27.86 17.25 18.42
CA ALA A 716 27.86 17.64 19.81
C ALA A 716 27.05 18.94 19.87
N ASP A 717 26.01 18.89 20.70
CA ASP A 717 25.21 20.00 21.19
C ASP A 717 26.12 21.21 21.51
N PRO A 718 25.79 22.46 21.10
CA PRO A 718 26.51 23.66 21.54
C PRO A 718 26.21 23.92 23.02
N GLY A 719 26.80 23.11 23.89
CA GLY A 719 26.55 23.10 25.32
C GLY A 719 27.68 22.51 26.15
N GLU A 720 28.92 22.49 25.65
CA GLU A 720 30.07 22.08 26.46
C GLU A 720 31.37 22.78 26.02
N ALA A 721 31.38 24.12 26.10
CA ALA A 721 32.62 24.88 26.11
C ALA A 721 33.18 24.88 27.53
N GLY A 722 34.15 23.99 27.80
CA GLY A 722 35.03 24.17 28.96
C GLY A 722 35.48 22.90 29.65
N ARG A 723 36.46 22.21 29.07
CA ARG A 723 37.52 21.49 29.79
C ARG A 723 38.64 21.14 28.81
N ARG A 724 39.78 21.82 28.93
CA ARG A 724 41.02 21.47 28.21
C ARG A 724 41.53 20.12 28.73
N PRO A 725 41.92 19.18 27.85
CA PRO A 725 42.69 18.02 28.27
C PRO A 725 44.17 18.39 28.49
N PRO A 726 44.88 17.76 29.44
CA PRO A 726 46.31 17.98 29.62
C PRO A 726 47.12 17.30 28.51
N ALA A 727 48.23 17.94 28.16
CA ALA A 727 49.19 17.47 27.16
C ALA A 727 49.81 16.12 27.55
N GLY A 728 49.81 15.16 26.62
CA GLY A 728 50.60 13.94 26.73
C GLY A 728 52.01 14.14 26.17
N PRO A 729 53.04 13.46 26.69
CA PRO A 729 54.31 13.30 26.00
C PRO A 729 54.30 12.06 25.08
N GLY A 730 55.12 12.14 24.04
CA GLY A 730 55.20 11.21 22.92
C GLY A 730 55.86 9.85 23.18
N PRO A 731 56.15 9.09 22.11
CA PRO A 731 56.12 7.63 22.13
C PRO A 731 57.50 6.96 22.17
N ALA A 732 57.60 5.77 22.75
CA ALA A 732 58.57 4.74 22.33
C ALA A 732 58.27 3.35 22.95
N ALA A 733 58.12 2.38 22.04
CA ALA A 733 58.74 1.05 21.99
C ALA A 733 58.92 0.13 23.23
N SER A 734 58.60 -1.14 22.94
CA SER A 734 59.31 -2.38 23.30
C SER A 734 58.91 -3.18 24.55
N GLU A 735 58.61 -4.45 24.25
CA GLU A 735 59.05 -5.68 24.92
C GLU A 735 58.63 -6.06 26.36
N ARG A 736 58.12 -7.30 26.40
CA ARG A 736 58.36 -8.38 27.40
C ARG A 736 57.71 -8.30 28.79
N ALA A 737 56.81 -9.27 28.95
CA ALA A 737 56.89 -10.39 29.90
C ALA A 737 56.36 -10.24 31.34
N THR A 738 55.84 -11.39 31.80
CA THR A 738 55.59 -11.86 33.18
C THR A 738 54.38 -11.32 33.96
N GLY A 739 53.46 -12.24 34.34
CA GLY A 739 52.51 -12.06 35.47
C GLY A 739 53.19 -12.39 36.82
N PRO A 740 52.50 -12.91 37.86
CA PRO A 740 51.06 -12.95 38.17
C PRO A 740 50.74 -12.47 39.64
N ASP A 741 49.52 -12.76 40.13
CA ASP A 741 49.10 -12.81 41.56
C ASP A 741 48.98 -11.47 42.34
N ARG A 742 48.16 -11.25 43.36
CA ARG A 742 47.05 -11.94 44.07
C ARG A 742 46.49 -10.93 45.10
N ALA A 743 45.20 -11.07 45.45
CA ALA A 743 44.61 -10.80 46.78
C ALA A 743 44.67 -9.34 47.33
N THR A 744 43.78 -8.82 48.19
CA THR A 744 42.86 -9.39 49.17
C THR A 744 41.92 -8.26 49.65
N ASP A 745 40.71 -8.65 50.10
CA ASP A 745 39.95 -8.11 51.25
C ASP A 745 39.63 -6.61 51.40
N ALA A 746 38.53 -6.17 52.02
CA ALA A 746 37.23 -6.74 52.38
C ALA A 746 36.41 -5.63 53.08
N ARG A 747 35.09 -5.85 53.18
CA ARG A 747 34.12 -5.27 54.16
C ARG A 747 33.73 -3.80 53.90
N ARG A 748 32.49 -3.35 54.12
CA ARG A 748 31.25 -3.91 54.74
C ARG A 748 30.11 -3.02 54.20
N SER A 749 29.06 -3.58 53.59
CA SER A 749 27.74 -3.83 54.20
C SER A 749 26.89 -2.56 54.39
N LEU A 750 25.79 -2.43 53.62
CA LEU A 750 24.38 -2.70 54.03
C LEU A 750 23.82 -1.54 54.87
N ARG A 751 22.60 -1.00 54.70
CA ARG A 751 21.40 -1.27 53.88
C ARG A 751 20.42 -0.10 54.19
N THR A 752 19.50 0.20 53.27
CA THR A 752 18.08 0.66 53.42
C THR A 752 17.69 1.55 54.62
N GLU A 753 16.89 2.62 54.50
CA GLU A 753 15.49 2.69 54.01
C GLU A 753 15.03 4.18 54.11
N GLN A 754 14.37 4.73 53.08
CA GLN A 754 12.95 5.18 53.03
C GLN A 754 12.50 6.44 53.82
N GLN A 755 11.82 7.33 53.06
CA GLN A 755 10.73 8.26 53.43
C GLN A 755 11.09 9.44 54.37
N THR A 756 10.57 10.67 54.32
CA THR A 756 9.38 11.33 53.72
C THR A 756 9.46 12.84 54.03
N GLY A 757 8.69 13.67 53.32
CA GLY A 757 8.15 14.95 53.81
C GLY A 757 8.92 16.21 53.38
N SER A 758 8.40 17.07 52.51
CA SER A 758 7.34 18.09 52.71
C SER A 758 7.77 19.26 53.60
N GLU A 759 7.94 20.45 53.02
CA GLU A 759 7.20 21.68 53.40
C GLU A 759 7.60 22.89 52.53
N GLU A 760 6.55 23.58 52.08
CA GLU A 760 6.43 24.92 51.50
C GLU A 760 6.79 26.05 52.51
N PRO A 761 6.50 27.35 52.29
CA PRO A 761 6.63 28.21 51.10
C PRO A 761 7.23 29.60 51.48
N GLY A 762 7.37 30.50 50.51
CA GLY A 762 7.08 31.93 50.75
C GLY A 762 8.07 32.97 50.21
N PRO A 763 7.60 34.20 49.92
CA PRO A 763 8.07 35.05 48.83
C PRO A 763 8.54 36.45 49.32
N GLU A 764 8.49 37.46 48.43
CA GLU A 764 8.82 38.89 48.62
C GLU A 764 10.30 39.24 48.40
N GLY A 765 10.69 40.35 47.77
CA GLY A 765 10.00 41.55 47.27
C GLY A 765 11.12 42.46 46.70
N SER A 766 10.82 43.23 45.64
CA SER A 766 10.91 44.70 45.62
C SER A 766 12.35 45.29 45.68
N ASP A 767 12.74 46.40 45.06
CA ASP A 767 12.07 47.43 44.29
C ASP A 767 13.15 48.37 43.67
N HIS A 768 12.70 49.25 42.77
CA HIS A 768 13.21 50.62 42.50
C HIS A 768 14.43 50.84 41.56
N ARG A 769 14.21 51.43 40.36
CA ARG A 769 14.11 52.89 39.96
C ARG A 769 15.50 53.50 39.66
N ALA A 770 15.74 54.38 38.67
CA ALA A 770 14.91 55.10 37.69
C ALA A 770 15.80 55.83 36.63
N GLY A 771 15.17 56.24 35.51
CA GLY A 771 15.40 57.47 34.72
C GLY A 771 16.56 57.48 33.69
N SER A 772 16.52 58.17 32.54
CA SER A 772 15.51 58.98 31.83
C SER A 772 16.10 59.42 30.47
N GLY A 773 15.29 59.65 29.42
CA GLY A 773 15.74 60.36 28.20
C GLY A 773 14.83 60.26 26.96
N ARG A 774 14.09 61.34 26.66
CA ARG A 774 13.05 61.54 25.61
C ARG A 774 13.53 61.64 24.13
N ARG A 775 12.65 61.30 23.16
CA ARG A 775 11.97 62.16 22.11
C ARG A 775 11.42 61.26 20.96
N GLN A 776 10.11 61.17 20.72
CA GLN A 776 9.19 61.98 19.89
C GLN A 776 8.99 61.49 18.42
N VAL A 777 7.72 61.15 18.08
CA VAL A 777 6.98 61.39 16.80
C VAL A 777 7.44 60.53 15.58
N SER A 778 6.65 59.82 14.77
CA SER A 778 5.23 59.82 14.34
C SER A 778 4.93 58.55 13.52
N ASP A 779 3.72 57.99 13.62
CA ASP A 779 3.15 56.98 12.70
C ASP A 779 2.03 57.59 11.84
N PRO A 780 1.85 57.13 10.59
CA PRO A 780 0.54 57.10 9.93
C PRO A 780 0.11 55.69 9.46
N PRO A 781 -1.21 55.45 9.26
CA PRO A 781 -1.79 54.11 9.04
C PRO A 781 -2.00 53.79 7.55
N PRO A 782 -2.30 52.53 7.17
CA PRO A 782 -2.90 52.25 5.86
C PRO A 782 -4.42 52.12 5.94
N ALA A 783 -5.07 52.74 4.97
CA ALA A 783 -6.50 52.82 4.75
C ALA A 783 -7.10 51.55 4.12
N ALA A 784 -8.41 51.38 4.32
CA ALA A 784 -9.25 50.31 3.82
C ALA A 784 -9.72 50.52 2.36
N ALA A 785 -9.82 49.43 1.57
CA ALA A 785 -10.80 49.29 0.48
C ALA A 785 -11.03 47.82 0.05
N ARG A 786 -12.22 47.30 0.38
CA ARG A 786 -13.11 46.36 -0.34
C ARG A 786 -12.62 44.97 -0.81
N PRO A 787 -13.31 43.88 -0.39
CA PRO A 787 -13.50 42.69 -1.20
C PRO A 787 -14.81 42.76 -1.99
N LEU A 788 -14.74 42.45 -3.29
CA LEU A 788 -15.88 42.18 -4.16
C LEU A 788 -16.54 40.86 -3.74
N VAL A 789 -17.77 40.96 -3.23
CA VAL A 789 -18.69 39.85 -3.03
C VAL A 789 -19.17 39.41 -4.42
N THR A 790 -18.98 38.13 -4.74
CA THR A 790 -19.77 37.45 -5.78
C THR A 790 -20.57 36.37 -5.08
N ASP A 791 -21.89 36.55 -5.09
CA ASP A 791 -22.86 35.66 -4.48
C ASP A 791 -22.88 34.29 -5.17
N PRO A 792 -23.16 33.20 -4.42
CA PRO A 792 -23.39 31.87 -4.98
C PRO A 792 -24.82 31.74 -5.52
N PRO A 793 -25.07 30.98 -6.61
CA PRO A 793 -26.43 30.72 -7.04
C PRO A 793 -27.08 29.65 -6.14
N SER A 794 -28.15 30.03 -5.46
CA SER A 794 -29.09 29.14 -4.76
C SER A 794 -30.11 28.57 -5.76
N PRO A 795 -30.68 27.38 -5.51
CA PRO A 795 -31.44 26.62 -6.50
C PRO A 795 -32.92 26.97 -6.45
N ASP A 796 -33.60 27.00 -7.60
CA ASP A 796 -35.06 26.94 -7.59
C ASP A 796 -35.66 26.01 -8.65
N ARG A 797 -36.76 25.42 -8.21
CA ARG A 797 -37.58 24.41 -8.86
C ARG A 797 -38.45 25.05 -9.94
N SER A 798 -38.69 24.34 -11.04
CA SER A 798 -40.02 24.36 -11.68
C SER A 798 -40.23 23.11 -12.54
N ARG A 799 -41.41 22.51 -12.36
CA ARG A 799 -41.99 21.40 -13.12
C ARG A 799 -43.16 21.98 -13.93
N ALA A 800 -43.40 21.39 -15.11
CA ALA A 800 -44.60 21.48 -15.98
C ALA A 800 -44.75 22.78 -16.79
N ALA A 801 -45.17 22.80 -18.07
CA ALA A 801 -45.56 21.78 -19.05
C ALA A 801 -45.64 22.43 -20.46
N VAL A 802 -45.90 21.59 -21.48
CA VAL A 802 -46.55 21.87 -22.79
C VAL A 802 -45.67 21.97 -24.07
N ARG A 803 -45.73 20.86 -24.81
CA ARG A 803 -45.93 20.64 -26.27
C ARG A 803 -45.17 21.44 -27.35
N SER A 804 -44.70 20.64 -28.32
CA SER A 804 -44.57 20.87 -29.78
C SER A 804 -43.49 21.89 -30.19
N GLN A 805 -42.70 21.73 -31.26
CA GLN A 805 -42.84 21.05 -32.53
C GLN A 805 -41.46 20.50 -33.00
N ILE A 806 -41.51 19.45 -33.82
CA ILE A 806 -40.40 18.94 -34.63
C ILE A 806 -40.41 19.67 -35.97
N ALA A 807 -39.25 20.07 -36.47
CA ALA A 807 -38.96 20.20 -37.90
C ALA A 807 -37.57 19.60 -38.17
N GLY A 808 -37.54 18.47 -38.89
CA GLY A 808 -36.34 17.86 -39.42
C GLY A 808 -36.16 18.17 -40.91
N SER A 809 -35.05 17.71 -41.48
CA SER A 809 -34.91 17.51 -42.93
C SER A 809 -33.81 16.50 -43.23
N ALA A 810 -34.22 15.30 -43.65
CA ALA A 810 -33.62 14.51 -44.73
C ALA A 810 -34.63 13.43 -45.19
N PRO A 811 -34.80 13.16 -46.51
CA PRO A 811 -35.96 12.44 -47.04
C PRO A 811 -35.68 10.97 -47.39
N GLY A 812 -36.74 10.17 -47.47
CA GLY A 812 -36.72 8.79 -47.98
C GLY A 812 -38.09 8.12 -47.89
N THR A 813 -38.83 8.20 -49.00
CA THR A 813 -40.20 7.75 -49.25
C THR A 813 -40.41 6.22 -49.19
N ALA A 814 -41.51 5.77 -48.55
CA ALA A 814 -42.56 4.90 -49.13
C ALA A 814 -43.47 4.26 -48.04
N ARG A 815 -44.78 4.42 -48.21
CA ARG A 815 -45.92 3.74 -47.55
C ARG A 815 -46.82 3.17 -48.69
N PRO A 816 -47.92 2.42 -48.47
CA PRO A 816 -48.70 2.13 -47.24
C PRO A 816 -48.93 0.59 -47.05
N SER A 817 -49.60 0.02 -46.03
CA SER A 817 -51.00 0.19 -45.61
C SER A 817 -51.30 -0.59 -44.32
N VAL A 818 -52.25 -0.08 -43.53
CA VAL A 818 -52.84 -0.55 -42.25
C VAL A 818 -54.23 -1.17 -42.58
N PRO A 819 -54.81 -2.15 -41.83
CA PRO A 819 -55.66 -1.84 -40.66
C PRO A 819 -55.63 -2.81 -39.46
N GLU A 820 -55.67 -2.24 -38.26
CA GLU A 820 -56.22 -2.79 -36.99
C GLU A 820 -57.76 -2.56 -36.96
N PRO A 821 -58.62 -3.17 -36.09
CA PRO A 821 -58.54 -3.01 -34.61
C PRO A 821 -59.17 -4.08 -33.65
N SER A 822 -58.63 -4.12 -32.41
CA SER A 822 -59.26 -4.23 -31.05
C SER A 822 -60.25 -5.36 -30.65
N PRO A 823 -60.78 -5.42 -29.40
CA PRO A 823 -60.15 -5.78 -28.10
C PRO A 823 -60.97 -6.83 -27.28
N ASP A 824 -60.45 -7.36 -26.15
CA ASP A 824 -61.11 -7.36 -24.81
C ASP A 824 -60.62 -8.37 -23.75
N ALA A 825 -60.80 -7.92 -22.50
CA ALA A 825 -61.04 -8.65 -21.24
C ALA A 825 -59.86 -9.19 -20.39
N ALA A 826 -60.07 -9.04 -19.08
CA ALA A 826 -59.07 -9.02 -18.01
C ALA A 826 -59.36 -10.04 -16.88
N ARG A 827 -58.26 -10.42 -16.17
CA ARG A 827 -58.14 -11.01 -14.80
C ARG A 827 -58.45 -12.52 -14.62
N PRO A 828 -57.99 -13.17 -13.52
CA PRO A 828 -56.60 -13.36 -13.02
C PRO A 828 -56.34 -14.85 -12.62
N PRO A 829 -55.10 -15.31 -12.32
CA PRO A 829 -54.91 -16.62 -11.68
C PRO A 829 -54.51 -16.55 -10.20
N THR A 830 -55.20 -17.36 -9.40
CA THR A 830 -54.94 -17.72 -8.00
C THR A 830 -53.79 -18.74 -7.85
N PRO A 831 -53.24 -18.93 -6.63
CA PRO A 831 -51.86 -19.38 -6.41
C PRO A 831 -51.74 -20.90 -6.27
N ARG A 832 -50.68 -21.50 -6.84
CA ARG A 832 -50.26 -22.87 -6.51
C ARG A 832 -49.12 -22.85 -5.49
N ARG A 833 -49.31 -23.60 -4.41
CA ARG A 833 -48.32 -23.96 -3.39
C ARG A 833 -47.41 -25.11 -3.88
N PRO A 834 -46.25 -25.33 -3.23
CA PRO A 834 -45.06 -25.92 -3.83
C PRO A 834 -45.00 -27.46 -3.70
N GLU A 835 -44.46 -28.12 -4.71
CA GLU A 835 -44.02 -29.52 -4.63
C GLU A 835 -42.62 -29.60 -4.01
N VAL A 836 -42.50 -30.52 -3.06
CA VAL A 836 -41.31 -30.88 -2.30
C VAL A 836 -40.54 -31.94 -3.10
N LEU A 837 -39.25 -31.69 -3.34
CA LEU A 837 -38.29 -32.67 -3.88
C LEU A 837 -37.25 -32.98 -2.79
N ASP A 838 -36.95 -34.26 -2.61
CA ASP A 838 -36.03 -34.76 -1.58
C ASP A 838 -34.57 -34.76 -2.06
N ASN A 839 -33.64 -34.78 -1.10
CA ASN A 839 -32.19 -34.76 -1.34
C ASN A 839 -31.75 -36.01 -2.13
N HIS A 840 -30.92 -35.79 -3.16
CA HIS A 840 -30.36 -36.77 -4.11
C HIS A 840 -31.17 -36.96 -5.40
N GLY A 841 -31.08 -35.97 -6.30
CA GLY A 841 -31.68 -36.00 -7.62
C GLY A 841 -31.18 -37.13 -8.53
N ALA A 842 -32.06 -38.10 -8.80
CA ALA A 842 -32.05 -38.97 -9.98
C ALA A 842 -33.46 -39.58 -10.22
N PRO A 843 -33.86 -39.89 -11.46
CA PRO A 843 -35.26 -40.15 -11.84
C PRO A 843 -35.70 -41.61 -11.57
N VAL A 844 -36.89 -41.80 -11.01
CA VAL A 844 -37.50 -43.13 -10.85
C VAL A 844 -38.45 -43.42 -12.02
N ARG A 845 -38.07 -44.40 -12.85
CA ARG A 845 -39.00 -45.15 -13.72
C ARG A 845 -39.51 -46.38 -12.98
N SER A 846 -40.77 -46.69 -13.23
CA SER A 846 -41.60 -47.77 -12.68
C SER A 846 -41.11 -49.20 -12.97
N ALA A 847 -41.24 -50.11 -12.00
CA ALA A 847 -42.01 -51.37 -12.11
C ALA A 847 -41.80 -52.33 -10.90
N ALA A 848 -42.91 -52.58 -10.18
CA ALA A 848 -43.41 -53.82 -9.53
C ALA A 848 -42.53 -54.79 -8.69
N PRO A 849 -43.14 -55.56 -7.73
CA PRO A 849 -42.48 -56.06 -6.52
C PRO A 849 -42.42 -57.60 -6.36
N THR A 850 -41.42 -58.11 -5.62
CA THR A 850 -41.43 -59.40 -4.89
C THR A 850 -40.33 -59.36 -3.83
N LYS A 851 -40.64 -59.25 -2.53
CA LYS A 851 -40.68 -60.32 -1.51
C LYS A 851 -39.39 -61.16 -1.40
N GLU A 852 -38.58 -60.88 -0.36
CA GLU A 852 -38.26 -61.74 0.80
C GLU A 852 -36.87 -61.41 1.38
N ALA A 853 -36.82 -61.37 2.72
CA ALA A 853 -35.65 -61.16 3.58
C ALA A 853 -35.03 -62.54 3.96
N PRO A 854 -33.91 -62.66 4.73
CA PRO A 854 -33.36 -61.74 5.74
C PRO A 854 -32.09 -61.00 5.33
#